data_AF-A0A836GKF8-F1
#
_entry.id   AF-A0A836GKF8-F1
#
_cell.length_a   1.000
_cell.length_b   1.000
_cell.length_c   1.000
_cell.angle_alpha   90.00
_cell.angle_beta   90.00
_cell.angle_gamma   90.00
#
_symmetry.space_group_name_H-M   'P 1'
#
loop_
_entity.id
_entity.type
_entity.pdbx_description
1 polymer ?
#
loop_
_entity_poly.entity_id
_entity_poly.type
_entity_poly.pdbx_seq_one_letter_code
_entity_poly.pdbx_strand_id
1 'polypeptide(L)'
;MTETLLRLGPQEYAHLTNLNTNTTELIVGPLNRPVASHESIALPPTKFVIVAPTQYCLVANPHRTCVDPATGVVQPVRDAYGQVQVRSGEEEYRWHVLPFPLYPEEAVVKIEDLKVLSARTALQIQVLAAYSVPADCAGDSSSSSGHRQAGERYLFCGPGTYYPRVEERVEREVPAYTVERGSALWCTTSETFTDRSTGLQHYAGDQYMCIAEGMHFLRSFEILLRVTKGIVLSTEEGLHVLPTMTYADPRAPFRERDIIRRAKEPFLVTGDMCACFVLHPYDQLMKTVRRTHVSAAQYAVILNPVGEDGSASVDARRTVTDTVFFLQPGEELEKDHPRAAYLLSEQEAVLVTALGSFTDASCTPPVERYDGDRWLVRGPCSFIPSDLMRVVLDAKTGAEVRRPYLLSEGDGLYVRNGVTGVVRCIPGPCSYLLTAEEEVWEKPLSPQVERHLAQLASHAAYIELERAKERQVLQGQTERAVSYHIPYQSVTQLYNYKTQVTRIIFGPDRVLLEPDEAFTVVSLSGSPWDPAKPTKCMPKQPNHIIALHLFLGPSNMTDVVYVETRDHAQLALQLCYDWYFDVTPGDTEAAKECFSVNDFVGDACSYIASRIRAAVASMPFEEFHKNSARCLRRAVFDVDPATGQPNGLLRFPANHLVVTSVDTQEMEVLDERTRQGLQKSVKMAIEITTHAQEAEAQQVAMAREQEARGRLERQRMRDQVANEEQRRVLLDAESNGLAIVSSGKSKAVAEALSTAARIESEASVEAATVRAAKEMMLYSVMNEMQHKKKQLLIEQEEKVAAMTVDYEKALEEVRHTLVGQVIAALGPETIAEMARAGPELQAKLLASLGLEGYLVTDGSSPINLFKTTSGLVGHTS
;
A
#
# COMPACT_ATOMS: atom_id res chain seq x y z
N MET A 1 -57.90 129.39 -0.40
CA MET A 1 -59.18 129.78 -1.03
C MET A 1 -60.28 129.25 -0.14
N THR A 2 -60.96 130.13 0.59
CA THR A 2 -61.96 129.76 1.59
C THR A 2 -63.24 129.33 0.87
N GLU A 3 -63.45 128.02 0.74
CA GLU A 3 -64.70 127.47 0.23
C GLU A 3 -65.84 127.93 1.14
N THR A 4 -66.66 128.85 0.64
CA THR A 4 -67.80 129.44 1.37
C THR A 4 -68.96 128.45 1.56
N LEU A 5 -68.89 127.30 0.90
CA LEU A 5 -69.93 126.28 0.91
C LEU A 5 -69.31 124.90 1.11
N LEU A 6 -69.62 124.27 2.24
CA LEU A 6 -69.26 122.88 2.52
C LEU A 6 -70.26 121.96 1.81
N ARG A 7 -69.78 121.22 0.80
CA ARG A 7 -70.56 120.19 0.11
C ARG A 7 -70.08 118.82 0.56
N LEU A 8 -70.93 118.08 1.26
CA LEU A 8 -70.67 116.70 1.66
C LEU A 8 -71.59 115.78 0.88
N GLY A 9 -71.00 114.87 0.09
CA GLY A 9 -71.72 113.78 -0.55
C GLY A 9 -72.22 112.73 0.46
N PRO A 10 -72.99 111.74 0.01
CA PRO A 10 -73.33 110.59 0.84
C PRO A 10 -72.05 109.84 1.27
N GLN A 11 -71.96 109.47 2.56
CA GLN A 11 -70.78 108.82 3.18
C GLN A 11 -69.49 109.68 3.14
N GLU A 12 -69.63 110.99 3.14
CA GLU A 12 -68.53 111.94 3.39
C GLU A 12 -68.77 112.68 4.70
N TYR A 13 -67.68 113.04 5.38
CA TYR A 13 -67.71 113.87 6.57
C TYR A 13 -66.61 114.92 6.52
N ALA A 14 -66.77 115.98 7.30
CA ALA A 14 -65.74 116.98 7.55
C ALA A 14 -65.76 117.38 9.02
N HIS A 15 -64.66 117.94 9.49
CA HIS A 15 -64.59 118.53 10.83
C HIS A 15 -64.57 120.04 10.71
N LEU A 16 -65.47 120.73 11.41
CA LEU A 16 -65.45 122.19 11.53
C LEU A 16 -65.01 122.58 12.94
N THR A 17 -64.03 123.47 13.04
CA THR A 17 -63.66 124.14 14.29
C THR A 17 -64.44 125.45 14.39
N ASN A 18 -65.17 125.65 15.49
CA ASN A 18 -65.73 126.95 15.81
C ASN A 18 -64.64 127.80 16.46
N LEU A 19 -64.24 128.92 15.84
CA LEU A 19 -63.15 129.77 16.30
C LEU A 19 -63.48 130.54 17.58
N ASN A 20 -64.76 130.69 17.94
CA ASN A 20 -65.17 131.38 19.17
C ASN A 20 -65.08 130.47 20.41
N THR A 21 -65.41 129.19 20.26
CA THR A 21 -65.42 128.19 21.35
C THR A 21 -64.24 127.23 21.28
N ASN A 22 -63.46 127.27 20.19
CA ASN A 22 -62.39 126.33 19.85
C ASN A 22 -62.81 124.85 19.83
N THR A 23 -64.10 124.58 19.67
CA THR A 23 -64.67 123.23 19.67
C THR A 23 -64.71 122.68 18.25
N THR A 24 -64.31 121.42 18.08
CA THR A 24 -64.33 120.72 16.80
C THR A 24 -65.54 119.80 16.71
N GLU A 25 -66.37 119.98 15.70
CA GLU A 25 -67.56 119.17 15.47
C GLU A 25 -67.47 118.37 14.18
N LEU A 26 -67.97 117.14 14.25
CA LEU A 26 -68.13 116.25 13.12
C LEU A 26 -69.42 116.61 12.35
N ILE A 27 -69.30 116.87 11.06
CA ILE A 27 -70.42 117.07 10.15
C ILE A 27 -70.46 115.93 9.14
N VAL A 28 -71.61 115.26 9.06
CA VAL A 28 -71.85 114.09 8.21
C VAL A 28 -72.77 114.49 7.04
N GLY A 29 -72.45 114.03 5.83
CA GLY A 29 -73.28 114.19 4.63
C GLY A 29 -74.40 113.12 4.51
N PRO A 30 -75.33 113.28 3.55
CA PRO A 30 -75.36 114.29 2.51
C PRO A 30 -75.89 115.64 3.02
N LEU A 31 -75.04 116.66 2.97
CA LEU A 31 -75.38 118.00 3.47
C LEU A 31 -74.62 119.06 2.66
N ASN A 32 -75.37 120.05 2.17
CA ASN A 32 -74.80 121.27 1.60
C ASN A 32 -75.08 122.41 2.59
N ARG A 33 -74.04 122.88 3.28
CA ARG A 33 -74.16 123.91 4.33
C ARG A 33 -73.16 125.03 4.08
N PRO A 34 -73.56 126.31 4.12
CA PRO A 34 -72.61 127.42 4.11
C PRO A 34 -71.81 127.44 5.41
N VAL A 35 -70.48 127.62 5.30
CA VAL A 35 -69.60 127.71 6.47
C VAL A 35 -69.72 129.12 7.06
N ALA A 36 -70.06 129.23 8.35
CA ALA A 36 -70.23 130.52 9.00
C ALA A 36 -68.88 131.25 9.16
N SER A 37 -68.89 132.57 9.32
CA SER A 37 -67.64 133.37 9.44
C SER A 37 -66.76 133.01 10.64
N HIS A 38 -67.34 132.39 11.67
CA HIS A 38 -66.67 131.94 12.88
C HIS A 38 -66.38 130.42 12.87
N GLU A 39 -66.62 129.73 11.75
CA GLU A 39 -66.31 128.31 11.57
C GLU A 39 -65.14 128.17 10.58
N SER A 40 -64.21 127.26 10.85
CA SER A 40 -63.13 126.93 9.92
C SER A 40 -63.05 125.42 9.68
N ILE A 41 -62.74 125.02 8.45
CA ILE A 41 -62.66 123.61 8.06
C ILE A 41 -61.34 123.04 8.61
N ALA A 42 -61.42 122.18 9.61
CA ALA A 42 -60.28 121.51 10.24
C ALA A 42 -59.85 120.26 9.47
N LEU A 43 -60.84 119.48 9.02
CA LEU A 43 -60.65 118.33 8.13
C LEU A 43 -61.48 118.56 6.87
N PRO A 44 -60.87 118.53 5.67
CA PRO A 44 -61.61 118.65 4.41
C PRO A 44 -62.58 117.47 4.24
N PRO A 45 -63.54 117.54 3.29
CA PRO A 45 -64.43 116.42 3.00
C PRO A 45 -63.68 115.10 2.78
N THR A 46 -63.83 114.17 3.72
CA THR A 46 -63.22 112.84 3.72
C THR A 46 -64.28 111.76 3.66
N LYS A 47 -63.99 110.67 2.95
CA LYS A 47 -64.90 109.52 2.86
C LYS A 47 -64.92 108.75 4.18
N PHE A 48 -66.05 108.11 4.44
CA PHE A 48 -66.20 107.19 5.58
C PHE A 48 -65.17 106.06 5.50
N VAL A 49 -64.77 105.57 6.66
CA VAL A 49 -63.94 104.37 6.76
C VAL A 49 -64.82 103.18 6.42
N ILE A 50 -64.45 102.45 5.37
CA ILE A 50 -65.16 101.25 4.91
C ILE A 50 -64.33 100.04 5.34
N VAL A 51 -64.89 99.21 6.22
CA VAL A 51 -64.29 97.95 6.65
C VAL A 51 -65.07 96.82 5.97
N ALA A 52 -64.40 96.03 5.13
CA ALA A 52 -65.05 94.88 4.50
C ALA A 52 -65.47 93.83 5.57
N PRO A 53 -66.47 92.97 5.31
CA PRO A 53 -66.90 91.95 6.28
C PRO A 53 -65.81 90.97 6.71
N THR A 54 -64.78 90.78 5.88
CA THR A 54 -63.62 89.92 6.17
C THR A 54 -62.46 90.69 6.81
N GLN A 55 -62.63 91.99 7.08
CA GLN A 55 -61.60 92.87 7.61
C GLN A 55 -61.98 93.42 8.97
N TYR A 56 -60.97 93.91 9.66
CA TYR A 56 -61.11 94.72 10.85
C TYR A 56 -60.23 95.96 10.74
N CYS A 57 -60.58 97.02 11.46
CA CYS A 57 -59.70 98.18 11.61
C CYS A 57 -59.39 98.44 13.09
N LEU A 58 -58.20 98.94 13.36
CA LEU A 58 -57.79 99.41 14.68
C LEU A 58 -57.88 100.95 14.70
N VAL A 59 -58.66 101.50 15.63
CA VAL A 59 -58.86 102.93 15.82
C VAL A 59 -58.16 103.37 17.10
N ALA A 60 -57.28 104.36 17.01
CA ALA A 60 -56.67 105.01 18.16
C ALA A 60 -57.55 106.15 18.66
N ASN A 61 -57.55 106.36 19.97
CA ASN A 61 -58.34 107.36 20.70
C ASN A 61 -59.85 107.27 20.42
N PRO A 62 -60.48 106.10 20.60
CA PRO A 62 -61.90 105.93 20.29
C PRO A 62 -62.77 106.89 21.13
N HIS A 63 -63.80 107.47 20.51
CA HIS A 63 -64.73 108.34 21.21
C HIS A 63 -65.50 107.61 22.31
N ARG A 64 -65.84 108.34 23.38
CA ARG A 64 -66.67 107.83 24.48
C ARG A 64 -68.12 107.80 24.06
N THR A 65 -68.78 106.69 24.31
CA THR A 65 -70.20 106.51 24.03
C THR A 65 -71.00 106.40 25.33
N CYS A 66 -72.18 106.98 25.34
CA CYS A 66 -73.19 106.74 26.38
C CYS A 66 -74.47 106.23 25.71
N VAL A 67 -75.17 105.34 26.40
CA VAL A 67 -76.49 104.91 25.96
C VAL A 67 -77.50 105.88 26.55
N ASP A 68 -78.28 106.50 25.68
CA ASP A 68 -79.34 107.40 26.10
C ASP A 68 -80.47 106.57 26.76
N PRO A 69 -80.72 106.70 28.08
CA PRO A 69 -81.55 105.76 28.84
C PRO A 69 -83.03 105.73 28.40
N ALA A 70 -83.48 106.74 27.65
CA ALA A 70 -84.86 106.82 27.14
C ALA A 70 -85.04 106.19 25.75
N THR A 71 -84.00 106.18 24.91
CA THR A 71 -84.10 105.78 23.49
C THR A 71 -83.30 104.52 23.17
N GLY A 72 -82.38 104.12 24.04
CA GLY A 72 -81.46 103.01 23.80
C GLY A 72 -80.44 103.28 22.68
N VAL A 73 -80.39 104.50 22.14
CA VAL A 73 -79.47 104.88 21.07
C VAL A 73 -78.12 105.27 21.68
N VAL A 74 -77.05 104.74 21.11
CA VAL A 74 -75.67 105.05 21.50
C VAL A 74 -75.31 106.44 20.95
N GLN A 75 -74.97 107.38 21.83
CA GLN A 75 -74.56 108.73 21.46
C GLN A 75 -73.15 109.05 21.98
N PRO A 76 -72.37 109.90 21.29
CA PRO A 76 -71.05 110.31 21.77
C PRO A 76 -71.19 111.22 23.01
N VAL A 77 -70.39 110.95 24.04
CA VAL A 77 -70.29 111.80 25.23
C VAL A 77 -69.61 113.10 24.86
N ARG A 78 -70.28 114.22 25.10
CA ARG A 78 -69.74 115.56 24.87
C ARG A 78 -69.30 116.20 26.19
N ASP A 79 -68.27 117.03 26.13
CA ASP A 79 -67.83 117.84 27.25
C ASP A 79 -68.72 119.08 27.47
N ALA A 80 -68.39 119.92 28.46
CA ALA A 80 -69.16 121.11 28.81
C ALA A 80 -69.22 122.17 27.69
N TYR A 81 -68.34 122.07 26.68
CA TYR A 81 -68.27 122.98 25.54
C TYR A 81 -68.87 122.36 24.27
N GLY A 82 -69.28 121.08 24.31
CA GLY A 82 -69.95 120.38 23.21
C GLY A 82 -69.02 119.53 22.33
N GLN A 83 -67.72 119.46 22.64
CA GLN A 83 -66.75 118.63 21.94
C GLN A 83 -66.85 117.17 22.40
N VAL A 84 -66.69 116.23 21.46
CA VAL A 84 -66.78 114.79 21.76
C VAL A 84 -65.54 114.34 22.53
N GLN A 85 -65.75 113.67 23.67
CA GLN A 85 -64.65 113.14 24.48
C GLN A 85 -64.10 111.86 23.84
N VAL A 86 -62.78 111.77 23.72
CA VAL A 86 -62.07 110.57 23.29
C VAL A 86 -61.35 109.88 24.45
N ARG A 87 -61.16 108.57 24.34
CA ARG A 87 -60.34 107.77 25.26
C ARG A 87 -58.87 107.85 24.83
N SER A 88 -58.22 108.95 25.20
CA SER A 88 -56.86 109.25 24.78
C SER A 88 -55.87 108.17 25.25
N GLY A 89 -55.09 107.61 24.32
CA GLY A 89 -54.13 106.54 24.58
C GLY A 89 -54.70 105.13 24.55
N GLU A 90 -56.01 104.96 24.35
CA GLU A 90 -56.63 103.65 24.15
C GLU A 90 -56.79 103.34 22.65
N GLU A 91 -56.90 102.05 22.34
CA GLU A 91 -57.19 101.55 21.00
C GLU A 91 -58.49 100.74 21.01
N GLU A 92 -59.18 100.68 19.88
CA GLU A 92 -60.40 99.91 19.69
C GLU A 92 -60.40 99.21 18.33
N TYR A 93 -60.60 97.91 18.34
CA TYR A 93 -60.82 97.13 17.13
C TYR A 93 -62.30 97.24 16.71
N ARG A 94 -62.57 97.56 15.43
CA ARG A 94 -63.91 97.59 14.84
C ARG A 94 -64.00 96.59 13.68
N TRP A 95 -65.02 95.74 13.69
CA TRP A 95 -65.31 94.74 12.66
C TRP A 95 -66.84 94.57 12.55
N HIS A 96 -67.34 94.14 11.38
CA HIS A 96 -68.78 94.11 11.04
C HIS A 96 -69.54 95.44 11.28
N VAL A 97 -68.85 96.57 11.16
CA VAL A 97 -69.46 97.90 11.29
C VAL A 97 -69.88 98.44 9.92
N LEU A 98 -70.99 99.18 9.87
CA LEU A 98 -71.34 99.95 8.69
C LEU A 98 -70.28 101.05 8.46
N PRO A 99 -70.12 101.56 7.22
CA PRO A 99 -69.21 102.68 6.96
C PRO A 99 -69.44 103.80 7.97
N PHE A 100 -68.37 104.26 8.63
CA PHE A 100 -68.46 105.20 9.73
C PHE A 100 -67.49 106.37 9.55
N PRO A 101 -67.85 107.58 10.02
CA PRO A 101 -66.93 108.71 10.10
C PRO A 101 -66.04 108.58 11.35
N LEU A 102 -64.88 109.24 11.32
CA LEU A 102 -64.04 109.39 12.50
C LEU A 102 -64.38 110.69 13.22
N TYR A 103 -64.50 110.65 14.54
CA TYR A 103 -64.63 111.84 15.35
C TYR A 103 -63.29 112.60 15.42
N PRO A 104 -63.29 113.89 15.79
CA PRO A 104 -62.05 114.62 16.03
C PRO A 104 -61.15 113.86 17.02
N GLU A 105 -59.85 113.80 16.72
CA GLU A 105 -58.81 113.04 17.46
C GLU A 105 -58.82 111.51 17.28
N GLU A 106 -59.87 110.91 16.69
CA GLU A 106 -59.83 109.50 16.26
C GLU A 106 -58.97 109.33 15.02
N ALA A 107 -58.13 108.29 15.00
CA ALA A 107 -57.32 107.94 13.84
C ALA A 107 -57.37 106.43 13.59
N VAL A 108 -57.50 106.03 12.32
CA VAL A 108 -57.33 104.61 11.94
C VAL A 108 -55.83 104.32 11.91
N VAL A 109 -55.41 103.36 12.73
CA VAL A 109 -54.02 102.88 12.81
C VAL A 109 -53.74 101.90 11.67
N LYS A 110 -54.62 100.90 11.48
CA LYS A 110 -54.48 99.88 10.45
C LYS A 110 -55.81 99.24 10.05
N ILE A 111 -55.84 98.68 8.84
CA ILE A 111 -56.94 97.85 8.30
C ILE A 111 -56.32 96.55 7.80
N GLU A 112 -56.76 95.42 8.35
CA GLU A 112 -56.22 94.08 8.04
C GLU A 112 -57.35 93.04 7.89
N ASP A 113 -57.08 91.95 7.17
CA ASP A 113 -58.01 90.84 7.06
C ASP A 113 -58.08 90.03 8.36
N LEU A 114 -59.29 89.59 8.72
CA LEU A 114 -59.54 88.67 9.83
C LEU A 114 -58.87 87.33 9.57
N LYS A 115 -58.21 86.78 10.60
CA LYS A 115 -57.47 85.53 10.46
C LYS A 115 -58.43 84.33 10.50
N VAL A 116 -58.60 83.68 9.35
CA VAL A 116 -59.39 82.44 9.22
C VAL A 116 -58.48 81.24 9.45
N LEU A 117 -58.86 80.36 10.38
CA LEU A 117 -58.13 79.14 10.69
C LEU A 117 -58.82 77.91 10.13
N SER A 118 -58.01 77.03 9.55
CA SER A 118 -58.41 75.68 9.18
C SER A 118 -58.54 74.77 10.41
N ALA A 119 -59.22 73.64 10.27
CA ALA A 119 -59.30 72.62 11.32
C ALA A 119 -57.94 72.04 11.77
N ARG A 120 -56.85 72.28 11.02
CA ARG A 120 -55.49 71.79 11.32
C ARG A 120 -54.57 72.84 11.92
N THR A 121 -55.08 74.05 12.15
CA THR A 121 -54.29 75.20 12.59
C THR A 121 -54.95 75.83 13.80
N ALA A 122 -54.15 76.15 14.81
CA ALA A 122 -54.56 76.90 16.00
C ALA A 122 -53.69 78.14 16.15
N LEU A 123 -54.19 79.16 16.84
CA LEU A 123 -53.40 80.31 17.27
C LEU A 123 -53.07 80.18 18.75
N GLN A 124 -51.78 80.32 19.08
CA GLN A 124 -51.35 80.52 20.45
C GLN A 124 -51.49 82.01 20.78
N ILE A 125 -52.37 82.31 21.74
CA ILE A 125 -52.72 83.67 22.16
C ILE A 125 -52.21 83.87 23.58
N GLN A 126 -51.52 84.98 23.80
CA GLN A 126 -51.13 85.48 25.11
C GLN A 126 -52.04 86.63 25.52
N VAL A 127 -52.62 86.55 26.71
CA VAL A 127 -53.44 87.62 27.29
C VAL A 127 -52.51 88.68 27.90
N LEU A 128 -52.62 89.93 27.43
CA LEU A 128 -51.84 91.06 27.93
C LEU A 128 -52.47 91.70 29.16
N ALA A 129 -53.79 91.82 29.19
CA ALA A 129 -54.56 92.40 30.28
C ALA A 129 -55.73 91.50 30.65
N ALA A 130 -56.06 91.44 31.95
CA ALA A 130 -57.13 90.56 32.42
C ALA A 130 -58.49 91.10 31.96
N TYR A 131 -59.33 90.24 31.37
CA TYR A 131 -60.62 90.64 30.83
C TYR A 131 -61.67 89.53 31.04
N SER A 132 -62.94 89.89 31.08
CA SER A 132 -64.05 88.94 31.22
C SER A 132 -64.60 88.50 29.87
N VAL A 133 -64.81 87.20 29.70
CA VAL A 133 -65.37 86.63 28.48
C VAL A 133 -66.89 86.56 28.63
N PRO A 134 -67.69 87.15 27.71
CA PRO A 134 -69.14 86.98 27.71
C PRO A 134 -69.52 85.50 27.57
N ALA A 135 -70.53 85.04 28.35
CA ALA A 135 -70.91 83.63 28.46
C ALA A 135 -71.32 82.97 27.12
N ASP A 136 -71.79 83.76 26.15
CA ASP A 136 -72.28 83.27 24.85
C ASP A 136 -71.15 82.96 23.85
N CYS A 137 -69.89 83.26 24.18
CA CYS A 137 -68.71 82.97 23.34
C CYS A 137 -67.91 81.74 23.80
N ALA A 138 -68.43 80.97 24.75
CA ALA A 138 -67.81 79.76 25.25
C ALA A 138 -68.01 78.60 24.25
N GLY A 139 -67.15 78.53 23.23
CA GLY A 139 -66.92 77.27 22.52
C GLY A 139 -66.39 76.22 23.50
N ASP A 140 -66.79 74.95 23.31
CA ASP A 140 -66.61 73.77 24.21
C ASP A 140 -65.16 73.38 24.60
N SER A 141 -64.18 74.27 24.45
CA SER A 141 -62.75 73.98 24.53
C SER A 141 -61.96 74.78 25.58
N SER A 142 -62.59 75.26 26.67
CA SER A 142 -61.82 75.62 27.89
C SER A 142 -62.68 75.57 29.15
N SER A 143 -62.28 74.72 30.09
CA SER A 143 -62.79 74.69 31.47
C SER A 143 -62.33 75.92 32.25
N SER A 144 -63.29 76.63 32.88
CA SER A 144 -63.14 77.70 33.89
C SER A 144 -62.29 78.90 33.46
N SER A 145 -62.75 80.13 33.41
CA SER A 145 -63.83 80.85 34.08
C SER A 145 -64.24 81.99 33.14
N GLY A 146 -65.32 82.73 33.42
CA GLY A 146 -65.69 83.92 32.63
C GLY A 146 -64.65 85.06 32.67
N HIS A 147 -63.40 84.79 33.04
CA HIS A 147 -62.32 85.72 33.26
C HIS A 147 -60.98 85.12 32.79
N ARG A 148 -60.27 85.82 31.90
CA ARG A 148 -58.88 85.51 31.54
C ARG A 148 -57.91 86.34 32.37
N GLN A 149 -56.76 85.78 32.73
CA GLN A 149 -55.75 86.47 33.53
C GLN A 149 -54.62 87.03 32.65
N ALA A 150 -54.04 88.16 33.06
CA ALA A 150 -52.88 88.72 32.38
C ALA A 150 -51.68 87.75 32.43
N GLY A 151 -51.05 87.49 31.30
CA GLY A 151 -49.96 86.53 31.13
C GLY A 151 -50.41 85.12 30.73
N GLU A 152 -51.69 84.79 30.83
CA GLU A 152 -52.25 83.48 30.44
C GLU A 152 -52.03 83.20 28.95
N ARG A 153 -51.65 81.95 28.62
CA ARG A 153 -51.51 81.48 27.25
C ARG A 153 -52.54 80.41 26.96
N TYR A 154 -53.28 80.56 25.87
CA TYR A 154 -54.28 79.59 25.44
C TYR A 154 -54.25 79.39 23.93
N LEU A 155 -54.92 78.33 23.47
CA LEU A 155 -55.05 78.01 22.05
C LEU A 155 -56.46 78.34 21.56
N PHE A 156 -56.54 79.08 20.45
CA PHE A 156 -57.76 79.22 19.66
C PHE A 156 -57.68 78.23 18.49
N CYS A 157 -58.38 77.10 18.63
CA CYS A 157 -58.38 76.00 17.66
C CYS A 157 -59.37 76.27 16.52
N GLY A 158 -58.96 76.05 15.26
CA GLY A 158 -59.89 76.06 14.13
C GLY A 158 -60.81 74.83 14.10
N PRO A 159 -61.84 74.81 13.22
CA PRO A 159 -62.14 75.82 12.21
C PRO A 159 -62.87 77.03 12.80
N GLY A 160 -62.41 78.24 12.46
CA GLY A 160 -63.03 79.47 12.95
C GLY A 160 -62.27 80.73 12.54
N THR A 161 -62.94 81.88 12.62
CA THR A 161 -62.34 83.19 12.37
C THR A 161 -61.94 83.81 13.70
N TYR A 162 -60.67 84.19 13.84
CA TYR A 162 -60.18 84.89 15.02
C TYR A 162 -60.49 86.39 14.93
N TYR A 163 -61.17 86.91 15.95
CA TYR A 163 -61.47 88.33 16.11
C TYR A 163 -60.49 88.95 17.10
N PRO A 164 -59.62 89.88 16.65
CA PRO A 164 -58.58 90.44 17.51
C PRO A 164 -59.16 91.31 18.62
N ARG A 165 -58.52 91.25 19.78
CA ARG A 165 -58.85 92.02 20.98
C ARG A 165 -57.63 92.81 21.45
N VAL A 166 -57.84 93.95 22.10
CA VAL A 166 -56.75 94.83 22.56
C VAL A 166 -56.00 94.17 23.72
N GLU A 167 -56.71 93.35 24.49
CA GLU A 167 -56.21 92.61 25.63
C GLU A 167 -55.42 91.35 25.23
N GLU A 168 -55.33 91.02 23.94
CA GLU A 168 -54.76 89.77 23.45
C GLU A 168 -53.66 90.00 22.41
N ARG A 169 -52.63 89.15 22.46
CA ARG A 169 -51.55 89.11 21.48
C ARG A 169 -51.42 87.71 20.90
N VAL A 170 -51.53 87.62 19.58
CA VAL A 170 -51.23 86.38 18.85
C VAL A 170 -49.71 86.17 18.86
N GLU A 171 -49.23 85.09 19.47
CA GLU A 171 -47.79 84.76 19.51
C GLU A 171 -47.36 84.01 18.25
N ARG A 172 -48.07 82.93 17.90
CA ARG A 172 -47.74 82.07 16.75
C ARG A 172 -48.90 81.18 16.30
N GLU A 173 -48.79 80.66 15.08
CA GLU A 173 -49.63 79.57 14.57
C GLU A 173 -49.06 78.22 14.99
N VAL A 174 -49.93 77.31 15.46
CA VAL A 174 -49.58 75.96 15.91
C VAL A 174 -50.30 74.94 15.01
N PRO A 175 -49.57 74.01 14.37
CA PRO A 175 -50.17 72.94 13.59
C PRO A 175 -50.73 71.83 14.49
N ALA A 176 -51.77 71.15 14.04
CA ALA A 176 -52.26 69.91 14.64
C ALA A 176 -51.34 68.73 14.30
N TYR A 177 -51.05 67.88 15.27
CA TYR A 177 -50.39 66.60 15.06
C TYR A 177 -51.42 65.49 14.96
N THR A 178 -51.32 64.65 13.92
CA THR A 178 -52.25 63.53 13.74
C THR A 178 -51.63 62.27 14.34
N VAL A 179 -52.37 61.63 15.25
CA VAL A 179 -52.03 60.32 15.82
C VAL A 179 -52.82 59.26 15.06
N GLU A 180 -52.08 58.44 14.32
CA GLU A 180 -52.62 57.26 13.64
C GLU A 180 -52.79 56.11 14.63
N ARG A 181 -53.67 55.16 14.30
CA ARG A 181 -53.86 53.94 15.10
C ARG A 181 -52.55 53.19 15.26
N GLY A 182 -52.20 52.85 16.51
CA GLY A 182 -50.93 52.19 16.83
C GLY A 182 -49.72 53.12 16.80
N SER A 183 -49.91 54.44 16.88
CA SER A 183 -48.85 55.42 17.07
C SER A 183 -49.13 56.30 18.28
N ALA A 184 -48.11 57.00 18.79
CA ALA A 184 -48.27 57.97 19.86
C ALA A 184 -47.30 59.15 19.69
N LEU A 185 -47.69 60.30 20.24
CA LEU A 185 -46.80 61.45 20.39
C LEU A 185 -46.10 61.35 21.73
N TRP A 186 -44.78 61.38 21.75
CA TRP A 186 -44.03 61.58 22.98
C TRP A 186 -43.91 63.07 23.24
N CYS A 187 -44.34 63.51 24.41
CA CYS A 187 -44.41 64.90 24.81
C CYS A 187 -43.69 65.10 26.15
N THR A 188 -43.19 66.30 26.38
CA THR A 188 -42.77 66.75 27.70
C THR A 188 -43.54 68.00 28.07
N THR A 189 -43.82 68.18 29.36
CA THR A 189 -44.59 69.32 29.86
C THR A 189 -43.74 70.20 30.76
N SER A 190 -43.84 71.51 30.62
CA SER A 190 -43.22 72.46 31.56
C SER A 190 -44.11 72.79 32.76
N GLU A 191 -45.39 72.44 32.72
CA GLU A 191 -46.39 72.74 33.76
C GLU A 191 -47.08 71.46 34.25
N THR A 192 -47.66 71.52 35.44
CA THR A 192 -48.44 70.40 35.99
C THR A 192 -49.88 70.50 35.51
N PHE A 193 -50.40 69.44 34.88
CA PHE A 193 -51.75 69.42 34.34
C PHE A 193 -52.36 68.01 34.39
N THR A 194 -53.67 67.91 34.21
CA THR A 194 -54.36 66.62 34.03
C THR A 194 -54.72 66.43 32.57
N ASP A 195 -54.25 65.35 31.96
CA ASP A 195 -54.58 64.99 30.58
C ASP A 195 -56.06 64.64 30.48
N ARG A 196 -56.77 65.33 29.59
CA ARG A 196 -58.20 65.13 29.36
C ARG A 196 -58.49 63.78 28.70
N SER A 197 -57.54 63.25 27.92
CA SER A 197 -57.73 62.02 27.16
C SER A 197 -57.53 60.77 28.00
N THR A 198 -56.52 60.76 28.89
CA THR A 198 -56.20 59.61 29.75
C THR A 198 -56.64 59.77 31.20
N GLY A 199 -56.98 61.00 31.63
CA GLY A 199 -57.29 61.34 33.03
C GLY A 199 -56.08 61.31 33.96
N LEU A 200 -54.86 61.18 33.43
CA LEU A 200 -53.62 61.11 34.21
C LEU A 200 -53.12 62.52 34.55
N GLN A 201 -52.58 62.67 35.76
CA GLN A 201 -51.92 63.89 36.19
C GLN A 201 -50.43 63.82 35.82
N HIS A 202 -49.95 64.82 35.09
CA HIS A 202 -48.56 64.98 34.70
C HIS A 202 -47.96 66.17 35.43
N TYR A 203 -46.76 65.99 36.00
CA TYR A 203 -46.02 67.04 36.70
C TYR A 203 -45.06 67.78 35.76
N ALA A 204 -44.65 68.98 36.14
CA ALA A 204 -43.68 69.76 35.39
C ALA A 204 -42.35 69.00 35.22
N GLY A 205 -41.91 68.83 33.98
CA GLY A 205 -40.71 68.07 33.60
C GLY A 205 -40.99 66.62 33.18
N ASP A 206 -42.21 66.11 33.38
CA ASP A 206 -42.56 64.74 33.01
C ASP A 206 -42.51 64.53 31.50
N GLN A 207 -42.20 63.30 31.10
CA GLN A 207 -42.35 62.82 29.74
C GLN A 207 -43.52 61.84 29.71
N TYR A 208 -44.47 62.11 28.84
CA TYR A 208 -45.68 61.31 28.69
C TYR A 208 -45.94 61.04 27.21
N MET A 209 -46.91 60.18 26.93
CA MET A 209 -47.33 59.86 25.57
C MET A 209 -48.81 60.14 25.35
N CYS A 210 -49.15 60.75 24.23
CA CYS A 210 -50.52 60.92 23.77
C CYS A 210 -50.86 59.82 22.74
N ILE A 211 -51.84 58.97 23.09
CA ILE A 211 -52.24 57.78 22.30
C ILE A 211 -53.61 57.99 21.63
N ALA A 212 -54.39 58.96 22.10
CA ALA A 212 -55.74 59.19 21.59
C ALA A 212 -55.69 59.40 20.07
N GLU A 213 -56.48 58.62 19.33
CA GLU A 213 -56.49 58.71 17.87
C GLU A 213 -57.10 60.04 17.42
N GLY A 214 -56.54 60.64 16.37
CA GLY A 214 -57.05 61.89 15.79
C GLY A 214 -56.07 63.05 15.86
N MET A 215 -56.61 64.27 15.69
CA MET A 215 -55.82 65.50 15.64
C MET A 215 -55.67 66.11 17.03
N HIS A 216 -54.43 66.35 17.43
CA HIS A 216 -54.07 66.91 18.72
C HIS A 216 -53.30 68.21 18.55
N PHE A 217 -53.73 69.23 19.29
CA PHE A 217 -53.00 70.48 19.43
C PHE A 217 -52.23 70.45 20.75
N LEU A 218 -50.91 70.64 20.66
CA LEU A 218 -50.07 70.76 21.85
C LEU A 218 -50.21 72.15 22.44
N ARG A 219 -50.45 72.21 23.74
CA ARG A 219 -50.58 73.45 24.52
C ARG A 219 -49.25 74.18 24.61
N SER A 220 -49.28 75.43 25.07
CA SER A 220 -48.09 76.29 25.18
C SER A 220 -46.97 75.72 26.06
N PHE A 221 -47.32 74.89 27.05
CA PHE A 221 -46.39 74.23 27.96
C PHE A 221 -46.01 72.80 27.52
N GLU A 222 -46.62 72.29 26.45
CA GLU A 222 -46.33 70.95 25.93
C GLU A 222 -45.39 71.03 24.73
N ILE A 223 -44.32 70.24 24.76
CA ILE A 223 -43.33 70.18 23.69
C ILE A 223 -43.34 68.75 23.12
N LEU A 224 -43.46 68.63 21.80
CA LEU A 224 -43.30 67.36 21.10
C LEU A 224 -41.82 66.94 21.14
N LEU A 225 -41.55 65.74 21.63
CA LEU A 225 -40.23 65.11 21.54
C LEU A 225 -40.11 64.31 20.24
N ARG A 226 -41.05 63.38 19.97
CA ARG A 226 -41.07 62.56 18.77
C ARG A 226 -42.43 61.90 18.53
N VAL A 227 -42.64 61.37 17.33
CA VAL A 227 -43.76 60.48 17.00
C VAL A 227 -43.24 59.04 17.00
N THR A 228 -43.88 58.16 17.76
CA THR A 228 -43.44 56.77 17.94
C THR A 228 -44.51 55.82 17.41
N LYS A 229 -44.09 54.89 16.56
CA LYS A 229 -44.96 53.80 16.08
C LYS A 229 -44.88 52.61 17.02
N GLY A 230 -46.01 51.93 17.20
CA GLY A 230 -46.13 50.73 18.00
C GLY A 230 -45.52 49.51 17.33
N ILE A 231 -45.10 48.58 18.17
CA ILE A 231 -44.59 47.28 17.78
C ILE A 231 -45.80 46.35 17.67
N VAL A 232 -46.06 45.84 16.46
CA VAL A 232 -47.12 44.86 16.23
C VAL A 232 -46.65 43.51 16.76
N LEU A 233 -47.45 42.89 17.62
CA LEU A 233 -47.16 41.60 18.25
C LEU A 233 -48.10 40.54 17.71
N SER A 234 -47.52 39.42 17.30
CA SER A 234 -48.26 38.19 17.02
C SER A 234 -48.58 37.44 18.32
N THR A 235 -49.49 36.45 18.26
CA THR A 235 -49.81 35.56 19.39
C THR A 235 -48.63 34.69 19.83
N GLU A 236 -47.58 34.61 19.01
CA GLU A 236 -46.34 33.85 19.24
C GLU A 236 -45.21 34.72 19.79
N GLU A 237 -45.40 36.04 19.86
CA GLU A 237 -44.38 37.00 20.27
C GLU A 237 -44.79 37.75 21.53
N GLY A 238 -43.79 37.99 22.38
CA GLY A 238 -43.88 38.85 23.54
C GLY A 238 -42.68 39.77 23.65
N LEU A 239 -42.82 40.84 24.42
CA LEU A 239 -41.77 41.83 24.66
C LEU A 239 -41.46 41.87 26.16
N HIS A 240 -40.17 41.77 26.48
CA HIS A 240 -39.64 42.14 27.78
C HIS A 240 -39.30 43.63 27.77
N VAL A 241 -39.94 44.38 28.66
CA VAL A 241 -39.82 45.83 28.74
C VAL A 241 -39.41 46.22 30.15
N LEU A 242 -38.43 47.12 30.25
CA LEU A 242 -37.91 47.63 31.52
C LEU A 242 -38.31 49.11 31.67
N PRO A 243 -39.16 49.47 32.65
CA PRO A 243 -39.43 50.85 33.01
C PRO A 243 -38.19 51.50 33.63
N THR A 244 -37.77 52.64 33.10
CA THR A 244 -36.68 53.47 33.66
C THR A 244 -37.16 54.24 34.89
N MET A 245 -38.44 54.66 34.88
CA MET A 245 -39.10 55.41 35.95
C MET A 245 -40.46 54.78 36.26
N THR A 246 -41.00 55.07 37.44
CA THR A 246 -42.34 54.62 37.83
C THR A 246 -43.39 55.49 37.15
N TYR A 247 -44.36 54.88 36.46
CA TYR A 247 -45.45 55.60 35.79
C TYR A 247 -46.74 54.77 35.77
N ALA A 248 -47.88 55.45 35.67
CA ALA A 248 -49.18 54.81 35.43
C ALA A 248 -49.35 54.57 33.92
N ASP A 249 -49.62 53.32 33.52
CA ASP A 249 -49.60 52.94 32.11
C ASP A 249 -50.79 53.56 31.34
N PRO A 250 -50.55 54.47 30.37
CA PRO A 250 -51.63 55.15 29.65
C PRO A 250 -52.27 54.28 28.55
N ARG A 251 -51.72 53.10 28.25
CA ARG A 251 -52.11 52.27 27.11
C ARG A 251 -53.27 51.33 27.46
N ALA A 252 -54.16 51.05 26.52
CA ALA A 252 -55.17 50.00 26.66
C ALA A 252 -54.54 48.60 26.44
N PRO A 253 -54.91 47.57 27.22
CA PRO A 253 -55.89 47.54 28.32
C PRO A 253 -55.32 47.90 29.71
N PHE A 254 -54.03 48.24 29.81
CA PHE A 254 -53.36 48.44 31.10
C PHE A 254 -53.93 49.63 31.89
N ARG A 255 -54.37 50.67 31.19
CA ARG A 255 -55.04 51.84 31.79
C ARG A 255 -56.36 51.48 32.47
N GLU A 256 -57.17 50.62 31.86
CA GLU A 256 -58.47 50.18 32.39
C GLU A 256 -58.32 49.35 33.68
N ARG A 257 -57.14 48.74 33.86
CA ARG A 257 -56.78 47.96 35.05
C ARG A 257 -55.95 48.76 36.06
N ASP A 258 -55.78 50.07 35.85
CA ASP A 258 -54.96 50.97 36.67
C ASP A 258 -53.56 50.42 36.98
N ILE A 259 -52.91 49.82 35.98
CA ILE A 259 -51.59 49.21 36.16
C ILE A 259 -50.51 50.28 36.29
N ILE A 260 -49.77 50.20 37.40
CA ILE A 260 -48.61 51.04 37.68
C ILE A 260 -47.34 50.25 37.38
N ARG A 261 -46.51 50.77 36.48
CA ARG A 261 -45.18 50.22 36.16
C ARG A 261 -44.18 50.84 37.12
N ARG A 262 -43.48 50.02 37.92
CA ARG A 262 -42.46 50.50 38.86
C ARG A 262 -41.09 50.55 38.20
N ALA A 263 -40.27 51.52 38.59
CA ALA A 263 -38.92 51.68 38.06
C ALA A 263 -38.08 50.42 38.28
N LYS A 264 -37.36 49.99 37.23
CA LYS A 264 -36.45 48.82 37.20
C LYS A 264 -37.11 47.46 37.42
N GLU A 265 -38.44 47.36 37.43
CA GLU A 265 -39.15 46.08 37.45
C GLU A 265 -39.56 45.70 36.02
N PRO A 266 -38.86 44.74 35.36
CA PRO A 266 -39.20 44.36 34.00
C PRO A 266 -40.53 43.61 33.95
N PHE A 267 -41.27 43.79 32.87
CA PHE A 267 -42.55 43.12 32.65
C PHE A 267 -42.64 42.55 31.23
N LEU A 268 -43.53 41.55 31.07
CA LEU A 268 -43.84 40.92 29.80
C LEU A 268 -45.13 41.51 29.20
N VAL A 269 -45.10 41.79 27.90
CA VAL A 269 -46.29 42.11 27.09
C VAL A 269 -46.42 41.08 25.99
N THR A 270 -47.57 40.43 25.87
CA THR A 270 -47.84 39.44 24.81
C THR A 270 -48.84 39.99 23.79
N GLY A 271 -48.85 39.43 22.58
CA GLY A 271 -49.84 39.78 21.56
C GLY A 271 -51.29 39.57 22.00
N ASP A 272 -51.54 38.59 22.87
CA ASP A 272 -52.88 38.32 23.45
C ASP A 272 -53.36 39.46 24.36
N MET A 273 -52.44 40.17 25.02
CA MET A 273 -52.75 41.34 25.85
C MET A 273 -52.90 42.61 25.03
N CYS A 274 -51.95 42.86 24.13
CA CYS A 274 -51.87 44.08 23.34
C CYS A 274 -51.25 43.78 21.97
N ALA A 275 -52.09 43.72 20.93
CA ALA A 275 -51.65 43.40 19.57
C ALA A 275 -50.72 44.46 18.94
N CYS A 276 -50.73 45.69 19.44
CA CYS A 276 -49.84 46.76 19.00
C CYS A 276 -49.36 47.57 20.20
N PHE A 277 -48.13 47.29 20.65
CA PHE A 277 -47.57 47.88 21.84
C PHE A 277 -46.68 49.09 21.50
N VAL A 278 -47.11 50.28 21.88
CA VAL A 278 -46.32 51.52 21.74
C VAL A 278 -45.46 51.71 22.98
N LEU A 279 -44.15 51.91 22.83
CA LEU A 279 -43.24 52.14 23.95
C LEU A 279 -43.52 53.51 24.61
N HIS A 280 -43.60 53.53 25.94
CA HIS A 280 -43.63 54.76 26.72
C HIS A 280 -42.25 55.44 26.67
N PRO A 281 -42.14 56.77 26.82
CA PRO A 281 -40.83 57.46 26.91
C PRO A 281 -39.87 56.87 27.95
N TYR A 282 -40.41 56.28 29.02
CA TYR A 282 -39.64 55.63 30.09
C TYR A 282 -39.39 54.14 29.87
N ASP A 283 -39.95 53.53 28.83
CA ASP A 283 -39.76 52.11 28.55
C ASP A 283 -38.48 51.87 27.76
N GLN A 284 -37.64 50.96 28.25
CA GLN A 284 -36.54 50.38 27.52
C GLN A 284 -36.91 48.97 27.08
N LEU A 285 -36.92 48.72 25.77
CA LEU A 285 -37.11 47.38 25.23
C LEU A 285 -35.86 46.53 25.51
N MET A 286 -36.02 45.42 26.25
CA MET A 286 -34.93 44.52 26.61
C MET A 286 -34.74 43.43 25.55
N LYS A 287 -35.80 42.65 25.30
CA LYS A 287 -35.75 41.47 24.45
C LYS A 287 -37.13 41.14 23.90
N THR A 288 -37.17 40.62 22.67
CA THR A 288 -38.35 39.96 22.12
C THR A 288 -38.29 38.47 22.43
N VAL A 289 -39.34 37.93 23.05
CA VAL A 289 -39.46 36.54 23.48
C VAL A 289 -40.47 35.82 22.61
N ARG A 290 -40.19 34.57 22.26
CA ARG A 290 -41.11 33.71 21.55
C ARG A 290 -41.85 32.81 22.52
N ARG A 291 -43.08 32.46 22.15
CA ARG A 291 -43.92 31.50 22.88
C ARG A 291 -43.28 30.12 22.79
N THR A 292 -43.04 29.50 23.94
CA THR A 292 -42.48 28.15 24.05
C THR A 292 -43.62 27.15 24.12
N HIS A 293 -43.59 26.16 23.22
CA HIS A 293 -44.56 25.09 23.16
C HIS A 293 -43.93 23.80 23.68
N VAL A 294 -44.50 23.22 24.73
CA VAL A 294 -44.07 21.95 25.32
C VAL A 294 -45.23 20.97 25.24
N SER A 295 -45.09 19.94 24.40
CA SER A 295 -46.10 18.87 24.29
C SER A 295 -46.06 17.91 25.49
N ALA A 296 -47.10 17.09 25.68
CA ALA A 296 -47.11 16.05 26.72
C ALA A 296 -45.95 15.03 26.64
N ALA A 297 -45.37 14.83 25.46
CA ALA A 297 -44.21 13.95 25.26
C ALA A 297 -42.86 14.70 25.39
N GLN A 298 -42.89 15.97 25.78
CA GLN A 298 -41.72 16.82 25.97
C GLN A 298 -41.74 17.44 27.37
N TYR A 299 -40.57 17.83 27.83
CA TYR A 299 -40.42 18.60 29.06
C TYR A 299 -39.43 19.73 28.84
N ALA A 300 -39.61 20.81 29.60
CA ALA A 300 -38.70 21.94 29.65
C ALA A 300 -38.38 22.26 31.10
N VAL A 301 -37.12 22.59 31.38
CA VAL A 301 -36.68 23.00 32.71
C VAL A 301 -36.43 24.50 32.69
N ILE A 302 -37.18 25.22 33.50
CA ILE A 302 -37.04 26.66 33.72
C ILE A 302 -36.13 26.87 34.93
N LEU A 303 -35.09 27.67 34.74
CA LEU A 303 -34.18 28.14 35.78
C LEU A 303 -34.67 29.50 36.29
N ASN A 304 -34.53 29.71 37.60
CA ASN A 304 -34.99 30.91 38.30
C ASN A 304 -36.49 31.22 38.07
N PRO A 305 -37.39 30.23 38.26
CA PRO A 305 -38.82 30.43 38.04
C PRO A 305 -39.35 31.60 38.88
N VAL A 306 -40.21 32.41 38.28
CA VAL A 306 -40.86 33.52 38.96
C VAL A 306 -42.17 33.03 39.55
N GLY A 307 -42.34 33.19 40.87
CA GLY A 307 -43.58 32.85 41.56
C GLY A 307 -44.73 33.81 41.23
N GLU A 308 -45.94 33.50 41.69
CA GLU A 308 -47.11 34.38 41.50
C GLU A 308 -46.92 35.77 42.14
N ASP A 309 -46.05 35.85 43.16
CA ASP A 309 -45.66 37.08 43.85
C ASP A 309 -44.69 37.98 43.05
N GLY A 310 -44.27 37.55 41.85
CA GLY A 310 -43.37 38.31 40.96
C GLY A 310 -41.89 38.27 41.35
N SER A 311 -41.53 37.56 42.43
CA SER A 311 -40.14 37.34 42.84
C SER A 311 -39.54 36.10 42.18
N ALA A 312 -38.37 36.24 41.57
CA ALA A 312 -37.59 35.12 41.03
C ALA A 312 -36.97 34.29 42.18
N SER A 313 -37.21 32.98 42.20
CA SER A 313 -36.51 32.07 43.10
C SER A 313 -35.14 31.74 42.55
N VAL A 314 -34.11 32.44 43.02
CA VAL A 314 -32.72 32.26 42.59
C VAL A 314 -32.24 30.84 42.88
N ASP A 315 -31.59 30.21 41.90
CA ASP A 315 -31.07 28.83 41.92
C ASP A 315 -32.13 27.72 42.07
N ALA A 316 -33.42 28.05 41.95
CA ALA A 316 -34.48 27.06 41.84
C ALA A 316 -34.68 26.61 40.38
N ARG A 317 -35.18 25.39 40.21
CA ARG A 317 -35.54 24.81 38.92
C ARG A 317 -36.98 24.31 38.94
N ARG A 318 -37.69 24.51 37.83
CA ARG A 318 -39.07 24.06 37.64
C ARG A 318 -39.21 23.32 36.33
N THR A 319 -39.66 22.08 36.41
CA THR A 319 -39.95 21.23 35.25
C THR A 319 -41.40 21.44 34.84
N VAL A 320 -41.61 21.65 33.54
CA VAL A 320 -42.93 21.92 32.97
C VAL A 320 -43.18 20.97 31.79
N THR A 321 -44.39 20.44 31.73
CA THR A 321 -44.87 19.47 30.71
C THR A 321 -46.25 19.91 30.22
N ASP A 322 -46.59 19.58 28.97
CA ASP A 322 -47.91 19.85 28.37
C ASP A 322 -48.46 21.28 28.54
N THR A 323 -47.61 22.29 28.31
CA THR A 323 -48.00 23.70 28.45
C THR A 323 -47.40 24.56 27.34
N VAL A 324 -48.06 25.70 27.12
CA VAL A 324 -47.58 26.74 26.22
C VAL A 324 -47.43 28.02 27.03
N PHE A 325 -46.23 28.56 27.11
CA PHE A 325 -45.93 29.71 27.97
C PHE A 325 -44.88 30.64 27.36
N PHE A 326 -44.77 31.85 27.90
CA PHE A 326 -43.68 32.78 27.64
C PHE A 326 -42.76 32.80 28.85
N LEU A 327 -41.45 32.84 28.62
CA LEU A 327 -40.48 33.04 29.71
C LEU A 327 -40.69 34.42 30.32
N GLN A 328 -40.85 34.46 31.64
CA GLN A 328 -40.92 35.72 32.39
C GLN A 328 -39.56 36.41 32.40
N PRO A 329 -39.50 37.74 32.61
CA PRO A 329 -38.24 38.43 32.79
C PRO A 329 -37.47 37.86 33.99
N GLY A 330 -36.25 37.36 33.76
CA GLY A 330 -35.42 36.71 34.77
C GLY A 330 -35.45 35.17 34.73
N GLU A 331 -36.44 34.59 34.05
CA GLU A 331 -36.46 33.15 33.78
C GLU A 331 -35.55 32.80 32.60
N GLU A 332 -34.81 31.71 32.76
CA GLU A 332 -33.99 31.16 31.68
C GLU A 332 -34.36 29.71 31.44
N LEU A 333 -34.27 29.28 30.18
CA LEU A 333 -34.49 27.89 29.82
C LEU A 333 -33.16 27.14 29.97
N GLU A 334 -33.16 25.99 30.65
CA GLU A 334 -31.97 25.12 30.71
C GLU A 334 -31.56 24.71 29.29
N LYS A 335 -30.24 24.63 29.04
CA LYS A 335 -29.70 24.32 27.71
C LYS A 335 -30.34 23.05 27.12
N ASP A 336 -30.53 23.05 25.81
CA ASP A 336 -31.11 21.96 25.02
C ASP A 336 -32.60 21.63 25.26
N HIS A 337 -33.35 22.49 25.97
CA HIS A 337 -34.80 22.34 26.13
C HIS A 337 -35.60 23.17 25.10
N PRO A 338 -36.83 22.77 24.73
CA PRO A 338 -37.60 21.61 25.22
C PRO A 338 -37.06 20.26 24.72
N ARG A 339 -37.01 19.26 25.60
CA ARG A 339 -36.52 17.90 25.32
C ARG A 339 -37.66 16.90 25.28
N ALA A 340 -37.48 15.82 24.53
CA ALA A 340 -38.41 14.70 24.58
C ALA A 340 -38.32 13.98 25.93
N ALA A 341 -39.44 13.46 26.42
CA ALA A 341 -39.48 12.54 27.55
C ALA A 341 -38.65 11.28 27.24
N TYR A 342 -37.99 10.72 28.25
CA TYR A 342 -37.20 9.51 28.08
C TYR A 342 -38.13 8.31 27.95
N LEU A 343 -38.26 7.78 26.72
CA LEU A 343 -38.99 6.54 26.47
C LEU A 343 -38.05 5.35 26.68
N LEU A 344 -38.20 4.66 27.80
CA LEU A 344 -37.35 3.53 28.18
C LEU A 344 -38.02 2.21 27.83
N SER A 345 -37.29 1.32 27.16
CA SER A 345 -37.68 -0.08 26.94
C SER A 345 -37.39 -0.96 28.16
N GLU A 346 -37.89 -2.21 28.19
CA GLU A 346 -37.72 -3.14 29.34
C GLU A 346 -36.25 -3.34 29.78
N GLN A 347 -35.30 -3.19 28.86
CA GLN A 347 -33.88 -3.43 29.11
C GLN A 347 -33.06 -2.14 29.27
N GLU A 348 -33.67 -0.98 29.06
CA GLU A 348 -33.03 0.33 29.17
C GLU A 348 -33.29 0.97 30.53
N ALA A 349 -32.34 1.78 30.99
CA ALA A 349 -32.48 2.54 32.22
C ALA A 349 -31.83 3.91 32.13
N VAL A 350 -32.31 4.86 32.93
CA VAL A 350 -31.69 6.18 33.08
C VAL A 350 -31.11 6.28 34.48
N LEU A 351 -29.88 6.78 34.59
CA LEU A 351 -29.26 7.07 35.87
C LEU A 351 -29.69 8.46 36.34
N VAL A 352 -30.28 8.53 37.54
CA VAL A 352 -30.79 9.77 38.13
C VAL A 352 -30.06 10.03 39.44
N THR A 353 -29.77 11.31 39.71
CA THR A 353 -29.27 11.81 41.00
C THR A 353 -30.31 12.74 41.63
N ALA A 354 -30.51 12.62 42.93
CA ALA A 354 -31.27 13.58 43.72
C ALA A 354 -30.45 14.87 43.93
N LEU A 355 -31.12 16.03 43.84
CA LEU A 355 -30.59 17.36 44.16
C LEU A 355 -31.09 17.91 45.51
N GLY A 356 -31.97 17.16 46.16
CA GLY A 356 -32.57 17.51 47.44
C GLY A 356 -33.32 16.31 47.99
N SER A 357 -33.59 16.32 49.29
CA SER A 357 -34.27 15.20 49.95
C SER A 357 -35.77 15.20 49.63
N PHE A 358 -36.28 14.10 49.09
CA PHE A 358 -37.71 13.92 48.84
C PHE A 358 -38.13 12.45 48.92
N THR A 359 -39.42 12.21 49.11
CA THR A 359 -40.00 10.87 49.06
C THR A 359 -40.38 10.54 47.62
N ASP A 360 -39.70 9.57 47.01
CA ASP A 360 -39.96 9.13 45.66
C ASP A 360 -41.20 8.23 45.60
N ALA A 361 -42.31 8.79 45.16
CA ALA A 361 -43.59 8.09 44.97
C ALA A 361 -43.65 7.26 43.67
N SER A 362 -42.65 7.38 42.78
CA SER A 362 -42.59 6.59 41.54
C SER A 362 -42.23 5.13 41.79
N CYS A 363 -41.64 4.83 42.95
CA CYS A 363 -41.28 3.48 43.39
C CYS A 363 -42.37 2.91 44.31
N THR A 364 -42.63 1.60 44.20
CA THR A 364 -43.51 0.86 45.13
C THR A 364 -42.72 -0.25 45.83
N PRO A 365 -42.47 -0.17 47.16
CA PRO A 365 -42.86 0.88 48.10
C PRO A 365 -42.12 2.23 47.86
N PRO A 366 -42.69 3.37 48.32
CA PRO A 366 -42.04 4.66 48.20
C PRO A 366 -40.71 4.69 48.96
N VAL A 367 -39.69 5.27 48.33
CA VAL A 367 -38.32 5.30 48.85
C VAL A 367 -37.97 6.73 49.26
N GLU A 368 -37.42 6.91 50.45
CA GLU A 368 -36.82 8.20 50.84
C GLU A 368 -35.48 8.35 50.14
N ARG A 369 -35.35 9.40 49.31
CA ARG A 369 -34.11 9.76 48.63
C ARG A 369 -33.51 10.96 49.33
N TYR A 370 -32.22 10.89 49.65
CA TYR A 370 -31.46 12.00 50.19
C TYR A 370 -30.69 12.71 49.07
N ASP A 371 -30.30 13.96 49.34
CA ASP A 371 -29.49 14.73 48.39
C ASP A 371 -28.21 13.98 48.00
N GLY A 372 -27.94 13.89 46.70
CA GLY A 372 -26.81 13.16 46.13
C GLY A 372 -27.02 11.66 45.89
N ASP A 373 -28.13 11.06 46.34
CA ASP A 373 -28.42 9.64 46.08
C ASP A 373 -28.56 9.37 44.57
N ARG A 374 -28.01 8.25 44.11
CA ARG A 374 -28.08 7.80 42.70
C ARG A 374 -28.85 6.50 42.57
N TRP A 375 -29.74 6.42 41.59
CA TRP A 375 -30.48 5.19 41.29
C TRP A 375 -30.83 5.09 39.80
N LEU A 376 -31.24 3.89 39.39
CA LEU A 376 -31.67 3.60 38.03
C LEU A 376 -33.19 3.60 37.93
N VAL A 377 -33.72 4.37 36.99
CA VAL A 377 -35.11 4.25 36.54
C VAL A 377 -35.12 3.27 35.37
N ARG A 378 -35.71 2.09 35.55
CA ARG A 378 -35.77 1.04 34.52
C ARG A 378 -37.07 1.14 33.73
N GLY A 379 -37.03 0.86 32.43
CA GLY A 379 -38.24 0.72 31.63
C GLY A 379 -38.99 -0.60 31.91
N PRO A 380 -40.17 -0.80 31.28
CA PRO A 380 -40.75 0.02 30.24
C PRO A 380 -41.58 1.19 30.82
N CYS A 381 -41.12 2.42 30.65
CA CYS A 381 -41.85 3.61 31.11
C CYS A 381 -41.45 4.87 30.33
N SER A 382 -42.33 5.88 30.32
CA SER A 382 -41.96 7.24 29.93
C SER A 382 -41.52 8.01 31.18
N PHE A 383 -40.27 8.44 31.21
CA PHE A 383 -39.66 9.12 32.35
C PHE A 383 -39.41 10.58 32.02
N ILE A 384 -39.86 11.47 32.91
CA ILE A 384 -39.57 12.90 32.89
C ILE A 384 -38.96 13.24 34.26
N PRO A 385 -37.75 13.82 34.31
CA PRO A 385 -37.12 14.20 35.56
C PRO A 385 -37.96 15.27 36.28
N SER A 386 -38.18 15.09 37.59
CA SER A 386 -38.80 16.13 38.43
C SER A 386 -37.81 17.23 38.79
N ASP A 387 -38.31 18.28 39.46
CA ASP A 387 -37.53 19.44 39.90
C ASP A 387 -36.29 19.05 40.74
N LEU A 388 -36.42 17.98 41.53
CA LEU A 388 -35.37 17.49 42.44
C LEU A 388 -34.53 16.36 41.83
N MET A 389 -34.77 15.99 40.58
CA MET A 389 -34.06 14.90 39.89
C MET A 389 -33.22 15.45 38.74
N ARG A 390 -31.97 15.00 38.63
CA ARG A 390 -31.11 15.29 37.48
C ARG A 390 -30.66 13.98 36.84
N VAL A 391 -30.76 13.90 35.51
CA VAL A 391 -30.20 12.77 34.76
C VAL A 391 -28.68 12.90 34.75
N VAL A 392 -28.00 11.83 35.15
CA VAL A 392 -26.54 11.76 35.15
C VAL A 392 -26.11 11.17 33.81
N LEU A 393 -25.31 11.93 33.08
CA LEU A 393 -24.67 11.47 31.86
C LEU A 393 -23.64 10.39 32.18
N ASP A 394 -23.57 9.37 31.33
CA ASP A 394 -22.46 8.44 31.36
C ASP A 394 -21.14 9.19 31.05
N ALA A 395 -20.18 9.09 31.95
CA ALA A 395 -18.96 9.90 31.95
C ALA A 395 -18.11 9.72 30.68
N LYS A 396 -18.24 8.58 30.00
CA LYS A 396 -17.46 8.26 28.80
C LYS A 396 -18.25 8.39 27.50
N THR A 397 -19.45 7.82 27.44
CA THR A 397 -20.25 7.82 26.21
C THR A 397 -21.05 9.12 26.03
N GLY A 398 -21.22 9.91 27.10
CA GLY A 398 -22.12 11.06 27.12
C GLY A 398 -23.58 10.67 26.99
N ALA A 399 -23.91 9.37 27.05
CA ALA A 399 -25.26 8.88 26.90
C ALA A 399 -26.07 9.08 28.19
N GLU A 400 -27.32 9.51 28.03
CA GLU A 400 -28.28 9.67 29.12
C GLU A 400 -28.99 8.35 29.48
N VAL A 401 -29.14 7.48 28.47
CA VAL A 401 -29.78 6.18 28.60
C VAL A 401 -28.72 5.10 28.65
N ARG A 402 -28.70 4.35 29.76
CA ARG A 402 -27.89 3.16 29.93
C ARG A 402 -28.56 1.98 29.22
N ARG A 403 -27.78 1.36 28.35
CA ARG A 403 -28.15 0.14 27.63
C ARG A 403 -27.39 -1.06 28.20
N PRO A 404 -27.96 -2.27 28.14
CA PRO A 404 -27.24 -3.46 28.56
C PRO A 404 -26.11 -3.74 27.58
N TYR A 405 -24.95 -4.13 28.11
CA TYR A 405 -23.85 -4.64 27.32
C TYR A 405 -24.15 -6.09 26.94
N LEU A 406 -24.21 -6.35 25.63
CA LEU A 406 -24.35 -7.69 25.08
C LEU A 406 -22.97 -8.34 25.01
N LEU A 407 -22.73 -9.30 25.90
CA LEU A 407 -21.48 -10.05 25.96
C LEU A 407 -21.69 -11.43 25.33
N SER A 408 -20.90 -11.74 24.30
CA SER A 408 -20.88 -13.04 23.63
C SER A 408 -19.97 -14.03 24.36
N GLU A 409 -19.91 -15.28 23.90
CA GLU A 409 -19.02 -16.28 24.47
C GLU A 409 -17.54 -15.86 24.37
N GLY A 410 -16.92 -15.65 25.54
CA GLY A 410 -15.55 -15.17 25.76
C GLY A 410 -15.27 -13.74 25.34
N ASP A 411 -16.32 -12.94 25.23
CA ASP A 411 -16.24 -11.52 25.57
C ASP A 411 -16.37 -11.37 27.11
N GLY A 412 -15.96 -10.22 27.62
CA GLY A 412 -16.31 -9.81 28.98
C GLY A 412 -16.29 -8.30 29.12
N LEU A 413 -16.69 -7.82 30.30
CA LEU A 413 -16.74 -6.39 30.62
C LEU A 413 -16.05 -6.15 31.97
N TYR A 414 -15.14 -5.18 32.02
CA TYR A 414 -14.60 -4.73 33.29
C TYR A 414 -15.50 -3.66 33.91
N VAL A 415 -15.92 -3.92 35.13
CA VAL A 415 -16.80 -3.03 35.89
C VAL A 415 -16.13 -2.68 37.21
N ARG A 416 -16.11 -1.39 37.52
CA ARG A 416 -15.69 -0.86 38.81
C ARG A 416 -16.90 -0.33 39.55
N ASN A 417 -17.06 -0.74 40.80
CA ASN A 417 -18.02 -0.11 41.70
C ASN A 417 -17.38 1.18 42.27
N GLY A 418 -18.05 2.32 42.10
CA GLY A 418 -17.59 3.64 42.52
C GLY A 418 -17.54 3.84 44.04
N VAL A 419 -18.37 3.10 44.79
CA VAL A 419 -18.44 3.18 46.26
C VAL A 419 -17.35 2.32 46.91
N THR A 420 -17.23 1.06 46.47
CA THR A 420 -16.29 0.09 47.06
C THR A 420 -14.90 0.12 46.41
N GLY A 421 -14.79 0.69 45.20
CA GLY A 421 -13.57 0.68 44.39
C GLY A 421 -13.21 -0.69 43.79
N VAL A 422 -13.99 -1.74 44.07
CA VAL A 422 -13.71 -3.10 43.59
C VAL A 422 -13.94 -3.17 42.08
N VAL A 423 -12.92 -3.66 41.37
CA VAL A 423 -12.96 -3.94 39.94
C VAL A 423 -13.15 -5.44 39.73
N ARG A 424 -14.06 -5.83 38.84
CA ARG A 424 -14.29 -7.22 38.45
C ARG A 424 -14.50 -7.35 36.95
N CYS A 425 -14.20 -8.54 36.42
CA CYS A 425 -14.49 -8.92 35.04
C CYS A 425 -15.79 -9.74 35.00
N ILE A 426 -16.72 -9.35 34.15
CA ILE A 426 -17.99 -10.06 33.93
C ILE A 426 -17.85 -10.83 32.62
N PRO A 427 -17.73 -12.17 32.65
CA PRO A 427 -17.64 -12.97 31.44
C PRO A 427 -19.02 -13.14 30.79
N GLY A 428 -19.06 -13.20 29.45
CA GLY A 428 -20.24 -13.62 28.70
C GLY A 428 -20.42 -15.16 28.68
N PRO A 429 -21.52 -15.69 28.11
CA PRO A 429 -22.56 -14.96 27.39
C PRO A 429 -23.68 -14.43 28.31
N CYS A 430 -23.85 -13.11 28.38
CA CYS A 430 -24.94 -12.49 29.13
C CYS A 430 -25.21 -11.05 28.68
N SER A 431 -26.43 -10.55 28.89
CA SER A 431 -26.76 -9.13 28.80
C SER A 431 -26.58 -8.47 30.18
N TYR A 432 -25.58 -7.60 30.33
CA TYR A 432 -25.29 -6.96 31.61
C TYR A 432 -25.63 -5.48 31.61
N LEU A 433 -26.56 -5.06 32.46
CA LEU A 433 -26.87 -3.66 32.71
C LEU A 433 -26.12 -3.20 33.97
N LEU A 434 -25.29 -2.16 33.83
CA LEU A 434 -24.53 -1.59 34.94
C LEU A 434 -25.47 -1.09 36.05
N THR A 435 -25.16 -1.41 37.30
CA THR A 435 -25.90 -0.88 38.46
C THR A 435 -25.61 0.61 38.68
N ALA A 436 -26.38 1.27 39.55
CA ALA A 436 -26.27 2.73 39.79
C ALA A 436 -24.88 3.16 40.26
N GLU A 437 -24.19 2.28 40.99
CA GLU A 437 -22.84 2.50 41.54
C GLU A 437 -21.73 2.00 40.62
N GLU A 438 -22.08 1.34 39.53
CA GLU A 438 -21.13 0.72 38.63
C GLU A 438 -20.84 1.59 37.41
N GLU A 439 -19.56 1.61 37.06
CA GLU A 439 -19.01 2.30 35.91
C GLU A 439 -18.06 1.35 35.17
N VAL A 440 -17.90 1.57 33.87
CA VAL A 440 -17.00 0.77 33.03
C VAL A 440 -15.56 1.15 33.35
N TRP A 441 -14.72 0.15 33.60
CA TRP A 441 -13.31 0.35 33.92
C TRP A 441 -12.42 -0.05 32.75
N GLU A 442 -11.44 0.78 32.44
CA GLU A 442 -10.40 0.44 31.47
C GLU A 442 -9.23 -0.22 32.16
N LYS A 443 -8.84 -1.39 31.66
CA LYS A 443 -7.63 -2.05 32.13
C LYS A 443 -6.40 -1.36 31.55
N PRO A 444 -5.48 -0.83 32.38
CA PRO A 444 -4.20 -0.33 31.87
C PRO A 444 -3.34 -1.52 31.43
N LEU A 445 -2.86 -1.47 30.19
CA LEU A 445 -1.92 -2.46 29.64
C LEU A 445 -0.58 -1.79 29.35
N SER A 446 0.49 -2.58 29.32
CA SER A 446 1.79 -2.05 28.89
C SER A 446 1.79 -1.85 27.37
N PRO A 447 2.52 -0.84 26.85
CA PRO A 447 2.54 -0.56 25.40
C PRO A 447 3.05 -1.74 24.55
N GLN A 448 3.90 -2.60 25.13
CA GLN A 448 4.37 -3.82 24.46
C GLN A 448 3.24 -4.84 24.31
N VAL A 449 2.46 -5.05 25.37
CA VAL A 449 1.34 -6.01 25.37
C VAL A 449 0.25 -5.57 24.40
N GLU A 450 -0.12 -4.28 24.39
CA GLU A 450 -1.13 -3.75 23.46
C GLU A 450 -0.77 -3.99 21.99
N ARG A 451 0.50 -3.78 21.62
CA ARG A 451 0.98 -4.03 20.25
C ARG A 451 0.83 -5.49 19.86
N HIS A 452 1.20 -6.42 20.75
CA HIS A 452 1.18 -7.84 20.44
C HIS A 452 -0.23 -8.45 20.50
N LEU A 453 -1.12 -7.91 21.33
CA LEU A 453 -2.55 -8.27 21.30
C LEU A 453 -3.19 -7.87 19.95
N ALA A 454 -2.90 -6.66 19.44
CA ALA A 454 -3.43 -6.20 18.16
C ALA A 454 -2.87 -6.97 16.95
N GLN A 455 -1.65 -7.51 17.03
CA GLN A 455 -1.02 -8.31 15.98
C GLN A 455 -1.61 -9.71 15.81
N LEU A 456 -2.27 -10.25 16.84
CA LEU A 456 -2.70 -11.65 16.88
C LEU A 456 -4.18 -11.86 16.51
N ALA A 457 -5.00 -10.80 16.51
CA ALA A 457 -6.34 -10.83 15.93
C ALA A 457 -6.35 -11.17 14.42
N SER A 458 -5.20 -11.07 13.73
CA SER A 458 -5.02 -11.39 12.31
C SER A 458 -4.38 -12.76 12.05
N HIS A 459 -4.55 -13.74 12.94
CA HIS A 459 -4.00 -15.10 12.77
C HIS A 459 -4.63 -15.95 11.64
N ALA A 460 -5.40 -15.34 10.74
CA ALA A 460 -5.71 -15.92 9.43
C ALA A 460 -4.61 -15.70 8.37
N ALA A 461 -3.55 -14.93 8.66
CA ALA A 461 -2.55 -14.58 7.65
C ALA A 461 -1.11 -14.81 8.14
N TYR A 462 -0.66 -16.06 8.05
CA TYR A 462 0.78 -16.36 7.86
C TYR A 462 1.21 -16.16 6.39
N ILE A 463 0.32 -15.62 5.56
CA ILE A 463 0.56 -15.21 4.18
C ILE A 463 -0.02 -13.80 4.04
N GLU A 464 0.73 -12.78 4.43
CA GLU A 464 0.72 -11.47 3.79
C GLU A 464 1.87 -10.63 4.38
N LEU A 465 3.02 -10.74 3.72
CA LEU A 465 4.01 -9.68 3.71
C LEU A 465 3.30 -8.39 3.25
N GLU A 466 3.60 -7.29 3.93
CA GLU A 466 3.24 -5.92 3.55
C GLU A 466 1.75 -5.54 3.58
N ARG A 467 1.30 -5.15 4.78
CA ARG A 467 0.54 -3.89 4.93
C ARG A 467 0.63 -3.39 6.37
N ALA A 468 1.60 -2.49 6.59
CA ALA A 468 1.55 -1.50 7.65
C ALA A 468 0.42 -0.50 7.36
N LYS A 469 -0.84 -0.97 7.33
CA LYS A 469 -1.94 -0.07 7.71
C LYS A 469 -1.78 0.13 9.21
N GLU A 470 -1.79 1.38 9.65
CA GLU A 470 -1.77 1.79 11.06
C GLU A 470 -2.67 0.85 11.87
N ARG A 471 -2.03 -0.14 12.49
CA ARG A 471 -2.71 -1.14 13.30
C ARG A 471 -3.23 -0.38 14.49
N GLN A 472 -4.55 -0.34 14.66
CA GLN A 472 -5.19 0.31 15.79
C GLN A 472 -4.55 -0.24 17.07
N VAL A 473 -3.66 0.56 17.65
CA VAL A 473 -3.31 0.43 19.06
C VAL A 473 -4.65 0.46 19.77
N LEU A 474 -4.86 -0.44 20.73
CA LEU A 474 -6.01 -0.43 21.64
C LEU A 474 -5.92 0.83 22.53
N GLN A 475 -6.02 2.03 21.93
CA GLN A 475 -5.97 3.33 22.59
C GLN A 475 -7.25 3.50 23.41
N GLY A 476 -7.23 3.06 24.67
CA GLY A 476 -8.32 3.29 25.63
C GLY A 476 -9.57 2.44 25.44
N GLN A 477 -9.60 1.48 24.51
CA GLN A 477 -10.75 0.56 24.33
C GLN A 477 -10.56 -0.76 25.08
N THR A 478 -9.97 -0.73 26.29
CA THR A 478 -9.79 -1.88 27.19
C THR A 478 -10.91 -2.02 28.21
N GLU A 479 -12.10 -1.52 27.87
CA GLU A 479 -13.34 -1.66 28.63
C GLU A 479 -13.88 -3.09 28.59
N ARG A 480 -13.81 -3.66 27.39
CA ARG A 480 -14.06 -5.08 27.21
C ARG A 480 -12.88 -5.86 27.76
N ALA A 481 -13.21 -6.97 28.39
CA ALA A 481 -12.22 -7.86 28.95
C ALA A 481 -11.28 -8.35 27.87
N VAL A 482 -9.98 -8.23 28.14
CA VAL A 482 -8.92 -8.54 27.20
C VAL A 482 -8.91 -10.05 27.00
N SER A 483 -9.35 -10.48 25.82
CA SER A 483 -9.33 -11.88 25.42
C SER A 483 -8.10 -12.15 24.56
N TYR A 484 -7.48 -13.31 24.78
CA TYR A 484 -6.30 -13.72 24.06
C TYR A 484 -6.42 -15.17 23.63
N HIS A 485 -6.31 -15.41 22.32
CA HIS A 485 -6.28 -16.75 21.76
C HIS A 485 -4.82 -17.20 21.68
N ILE A 486 -4.50 -18.24 22.43
CA ILE A 486 -3.14 -18.76 22.53
C ILE A 486 -2.93 -19.71 21.34
N PRO A 487 -1.90 -19.54 20.50
CA PRO A 487 -1.66 -20.43 19.37
C PRO A 487 -1.40 -21.89 19.77
N TYR A 488 -1.62 -22.83 18.84
CA TYR A 488 -1.28 -24.24 19.06
C TYR A 488 0.18 -24.42 19.48
N GLN A 489 0.44 -25.43 20.33
CA GLN A 489 1.78 -25.76 20.82
C GLN A 489 2.50 -24.59 21.49
N SER A 490 1.74 -23.69 22.11
CA SER A 490 2.30 -22.58 22.86
C SER A 490 1.69 -22.50 24.25
N VAL A 491 2.39 -21.78 25.12
CA VAL A 491 1.99 -21.59 26.51
C VAL A 491 2.06 -20.11 26.83
N THR A 492 1.07 -19.63 27.55
CA THR A 492 1.08 -18.28 28.11
C THR A 492 1.05 -18.35 29.63
N GLN A 493 1.90 -17.54 30.25
CA GLN A 493 1.89 -17.33 31.69
C GLN A 493 1.21 -16.01 32.01
N LEU A 494 0.28 -16.05 32.96
CA LEU A 494 -0.40 -14.89 33.51
C LEU A 494 -0.07 -14.76 34.99
N TYR A 495 0.25 -13.56 35.42
CA TYR A 495 0.53 -13.22 36.81
C TYR A 495 -0.59 -12.33 37.36
N ASN A 496 -1.26 -12.78 38.41
CA ASN A 496 -2.24 -11.98 39.14
C ASN A 496 -1.55 -11.22 40.26
N TYR A 497 -1.51 -9.88 40.18
CA TYR A 497 -0.82 -9.04 41.18
C TYR A 497 -1.53 -8.99 42.52
N LYS A 498 -2.85 -9.22 42.55
CA LYS A 498 -3.64 -9.17 43.77
C LYS A 498 -3.55 -10.47 44.58
N THR A 499 -3.62 -11.62 43.89
CA THR A 499 -3.50 -12.93 44.55
C THR A 499 -2.08 -13.46 44.62
N GLN A 500 -1.13 -12.85 43.88
CA GLN A 500 0.26 -13.30 43.73
C GLN A 500 0.39 -14.73 43.16
N VAL A 501 -0.62 -15.19 42.43
CA VAL A 501 -0.65 -16.51 41.80
C VAL A 501 -0.30 -16.41 40.32
N THR A 502 0.51 -17.36 39.84
CA THR A 502 0.78 -17.57 38.42
C THR A 502 -0.14 -18.64 37.88
N ARG A 503 -0.88 -18.35 36.81
CA ARG A 503 -1.66 -19.34 36.07
C ARG A 503 -1.04 -19.55 34.69
N ILE A 504 -1.00 -20.80 34.25
CA ILE A 504 -0.40 -21.22 32.99
C ILE A 504 -1.47 -21.86 32.14
N ILE A 505 -1.53 -21.44 30.87
CA ILE A 505 -2.57 -21.86 29.95
C ILE A 505 -1.89 -22.31 28.66
N PHE A 506 -2.25 -23.51 28.22
CA PHE A 506 -1.78 -24.10 26.97
C PHE A 506 -2.71 -23.70 25.83
N GLY A 507 -2.15 -23.44 24.66
CA GLY A 507 -2.94 -23.28 23.43
C GLY A 507 -3.51 -24.61 22.94
N PRO A 508 -4.64 -24.62 22.23
CA PRO A 508 -5.29 -23.48 21.56
C PRO A 508 -6.32 -22.72 22.40
N ASP A 509 -6.31 -22.86 23.73
CA ASP A 509 -7.35 -22.27 24.57
C ASP A 509 -7.35 -20.73 24.50
N ARG A 510 -8.53 -20.15 24.75
CA ARG A 510 -8.71 -18.70 24.85
C ARG A 510 -8.76 -18.32 26.32
N VAL A 511 -8.00 -17.29 26.68
CA VAL A 511 -8.01 -16.74 28.04
C VAL A 511 -8.66 -15.36 28.07
N LEU A 512 -9.45 -15.13 29.12
CA LEU A 512 -9.94 -13.82 29.50
C LEU A 512 -9.12 -13.30 30.69
N LEU A 513 -8.53 -12.12 30.56
CA LEU A 513 -7.76 -11.53 31.65
C LEU A 513 -8.68 -11.05 32.77
N GLU A 514 -8.24 -11.27 34.01
CA GLU A 514 -8.82 -10.61 35.17
C GLU A 514 -8.26 -9.17 35.31
N PRO A 515 -8.94 -8.29 36.08
CA PRO A 515 -8.51 -6.90 36.22
C PRO A 515 -7.07 -6.74 36.70
N ASP A 516 -6.65 -7.57 37.66
CA ASP A 516 -5.34 -7.53 38.30
C ASP A 516 -4.31 -8.49 37.67
N GLU A 517 -4.67 -9.14 36.57
CA GLU A 517 -3.77 -10.05 35.85
C GLU A 517 -2.98 -9.34 34.74
N ALA A 518 -1.75 -9.78 34.52
CA ALA A 518 -0.94 -9.36 33.37
C ALA A 518 -0.26 -10.54 32.70
N PHE A 519 0.06 -10.37 31.42
CA PHE A 519 0.91 -11.29 30.67
C PHE A 519 2.35 -11.21 31.17
N THR A 520 2.98 -12.37 31.39
CA THR A 520 4.44 -12.45 31.39
C THR A 520 4.91 -12.34 29.94
N VAL A 521 5.54 -11.21 29.62
CA VAL A 521 6.10 -10.97 28.28
C VAL A 521 7.38 -11.77 28.12
N VAL A 522 7.47 -12.55 27.06
CA VAL A 522 8.67 -13.30 26.68
C VAL A 522 9.51 -12.42 25.75
N SER A 523 10.80 -12.29 26.06
CA SER A 523 11.74 -11.46 25.31
C SER A 523 12.94 -12.31 24.90
N LEU A 524 12.98 -12.71 23.63
CA LEU A 524 13.96 -13.63 23.07
C LEU A 524 14.97 -12.92 22.17
N SER A 525 16.17 -13.47 22.12
CA SER A 525 17.19 -13.09 21.13
C SER A 525 16.74 -13.47 19.72
N GLY A 526 16.92 -12.56 18.77
CA GLY A 526 16.57 -12.76 17.37
C GLY A 526 17.55 -12.07 16.44
N SER A 527 17.63 -12.55 15.20
CA SER A 527 18.43 -11.93 14.15
C SER A 527 17.56 -10.95 13.34
N PRO A 528 18.03 -9.73 13.05
CA PRO A 528 17.37 -8.85 12.09
C PRO A 528 17.23 -9.55 10.73
N TRP A 529 16.01 -9.59 10.18
CA TRP A 529 15.74 -10.20 8.89
C TRP A 529 15.94 -9.20 7.75
N ASP A 530 16.79 -9.52 6.79
CA ASP A 530 17.01 -8.73 5.57
C ASP A 530 16.29 -9.38 4.37
N PRO A 531 15.26 -8.75 3.79
CA PRO A 531 14.53 -9.30 2.64
C PRO A 531 15.40 -9.50 1.41
N ALA A 532 16.50 -8.75 1.24
CA ALA A 532 17.37 -8.87 0.08
C ALA A 532 18.24 -10.14 0.13
N LYS A 533 18.47 -10.70 1.33
CA LYS A 533 19.29 -11.89 1.55
C LYS A 533 18.63 -12.80 2.60
N PRO A 534 17.52 -13.47 2.26
CA PRO A 534 16.72 -14.22 3.22
C PRO A 534 17.46 -15.42 3.81
N THR A 535 18.49 -15.92 3.13
CA THR A 535 19.30 -17.06 3.60
C THR A 535 20.42 -16.66 4.54
N LYS A 536 20.79 -15.37 4.60
CA LYS A 536 21.92 -14.91 5.43
C LYS A 536 21.41 -14.49 6.80
N CYS A 537 21.78 -15.24 7.82
CA CYS A 537 21.47 -14.88 9.20
C CYS A 537 22.42 -13.76 9.66
N MET A 538 21.89 -12.73 10.32
CA MET A 538 22.67 -11.70 10.99
C MET A 538 22.92 -12.12 12.46
N PRO A 539 23.95 -11.58 13.13
CA PRO A 539 24.18 -11.89 14.54
C PRO A 539 22.96 -11.52 15.38
N LYS A 540 22.62 -12.40 16.33
CA LYS A 540 21.45 -12.21 17.20
C LYS A 540 21.63 -10.99 18.09
N GLN A 541 20.55 -10.23 18.20
CA GLN A 541 20.42 -9.14 19.15
C GLN A 541 19.54 -9.60 20.31
N PRO A 542 19.91 -9.29 21.58
CA PRO A 542 19.08 -9.61 22.73
C PRO A 542 17.78 -8.79 22.70
N ASN A 543 16.69 -9.36 23.22
CA ASN A 543 15.37 -8.72 23.31
C ASN A 543 14.79 -8.25 21.96
N HIS A 544 15.10 -8.96 20.88
CA HIS A 544 14.61 -8.60 19.54
C HIS A 544 13.20 -9.13 19.28
N ILE A 545 12.92 -10.37 19.71
CA ILE A 545 11.63 -11.01 19.54
C ILE A 545 10.85 -10.85 20.85
N ILE A 546 9.73 -10.15 20.81
CA ILE A 546 8.84 -9.97 21.95
C ILE A 546 7.55 -10.72 21.66
N ALA A 547 7.12 -11.58 22.59
CA ALA A 547 5.93 -12.41 22.44
C ALA A 547 5.13 -12.50 23.76
N LEU A 548 3.84 -12.80 23.64
CA LEU A 548 2.93 -13.03 24.78
C LEU A 548 2.77 -14.52 25.14
N HIS A 549 3.30 -15.40 24.31
CA HIS A 549 3.33 -16.83 24.53
C HIS A 549 4.74 -17.36 24.24
N LEU A 550 5.07 -18.48 24.87
CA LEU A 550 6.25 -19.27 24.57
C LEU A 550 5.84 -20.42 23.66
N PHE A 551 6.46 -20.51 22.48
CA PHE A 551 6.26 -21.63 21.57
C PHE A 551 7.05 -22.85 22.06
N LEU A 552 6.38 -23.99 22.26
CA LEU A 552 6.98 -25.21 22.78
C LEU A 552 7.68 -26.05 21.69
N GLY A 553 7.48 -25.74 20.40
CA GLY A 553 8.10 -26.49 19.31
C GLY A 553 7.25 -27.66 18.80
N PRO A 554 7.77 -28.42 17.81
CA PRO A 554 9.12 -28.34 17.26
C PRO A 554 9.35 -27.10 16.37
N SER A 555 10.53 -26.49 16.48
CA SER A 555 10.97 -25.36 15.65
C SER A 555 12.47 -25.47 15.38
N ASN A 556 12.97 -24.65 14.46
CA ASN A 556 14.39 -24.39 14.31
C ASN A 556 14.77 -23.00 14.83
N MET A 557 16.04 -22.82 15.17
CA MET A 557 16.64 -21.51 15.42
C MET A 557 17.97 -21.42 14.68
N THR A 558 18.23 -20.32 14.00
CA THR A 558 19.48 -20.08 13.29
C THR A 558 20.42 -19.20 14.11
N ASP A 559 21.73 -19.41 14.02
CA ASP A 559 22.75 -18.60 14.69
C ASP A 559 24.00 -18.44 13.82
N VAL A 560 24.80 -17.40 14.06
CA VAL A 560 26.08 -17.18 13.39
C VAL A 560 27.21 -17.20 14.42
N VAL A 561 28.03 -18.24 14.33
CA VAL A 561 29.16 -18.45 15.24
C VAL A 561 30.47 -18.11 14.53
N TYR A 562 31.15 -17.08 15.02
CA TYR A 562 32.51 -16.78 14.62
C TYR A 562 33.49 -17.68 15.37
N VAL A 563 34.30 -18.40 14.60
CA VAL A 563 35.29 -19.36 15.09
C VAL A 563 36.65 -19.09 14.47
N GLU A 564 37.69 -19.49 15.19
CA GLU A 564 39.07 -19.47 14.72
C GLU A 564 39.64 -20.88 14.86
N THR A 565 40.28 -21.37 13.79
CA THR A 565 40.95 -22.69 13.79
C THR A 565 42.35 -22.59 14.38
N ARG A 566 42.99 -23.74 14.65
CA ARG A 566 44.37 -23.80 15.18
C ARG A 566 45.39 -23.06 14.30
N ASP A 567 45.15 -23.02 12.99
CA ASP A 567 46.02 -22.37 12.02
C ASP A 567 45.62 -20.91 11.75
N HIS A 568 44.84 -20.30 12.66
CA HIS A 568 44.35 -18.92 12.60
C HIS A 568 43.44 -18.58 11.42
N ALA A 569 42.81 -19.58 10.78
CA ALA A 569 41.76 -19.30 9.80
C ALA A 569 40.47 -18.90 10.52
N GLN A 570 39.98 -17.70 10.23
CA GLN A 570 38.74 -17.14 10.78
C GLN A 570 37.55 -17.52 9.90
N LEU A 571 36.54 -18.13 10.52
CA LEU A 571 35.35 -18.62 9.84
C LEU A 571 34.09 -18.05 10.51
N ALA A 572 33.08 -17.77 9.71
CA ALA A 572 31.72 -17.53 10.17
C ALA A 572 30.86 -18.74 9.80
N LEU A 573 30.35 -19.43 10.83
CA LEU A 573 29.50 -20.60 10.67
C LEU A 573 28.05 -20.19 10.89
N GLN A 574 27.23 -20.27 9.86
CA GLN A 574 25.79 -20.16 10.01
C GLN A 574 25.22 -21.54 10.33
N LEU A 575 24.69 -21.68 11.54
CA LEU A 575 24.22 -22.92 12.10
C LEU A 575 22.70 -22.86 12.32
N CYS A 576 22.06 -24.02 12.20
CA CYS A 576 20.65 -24.21 12.49
C CYS A 576 20.52 -25.31 13.54
N TYR A 577 19.73 -25.04 14.58
CA TYR A 577 19.48 -25.96 15.67
C TYR A 577 18.00 -26.32 15.66
N ASP A 578 17.66 -27.60 15.53
CA ASP A 578 16.28 -28.06 15.70
C ASP A 578 16.00 -28.30 17.18
N TRP A 579 14.93 -27.70 17.69
CA TRP A 579 14.62 -27.69 19.11
C TRP A 579 13.14 -27.87 19.39
N TYR A 580 12.85 -28.39 20.58
CA TYR A 580 11.52 -28.44 21.17
C TYR A 580 11.63 -28.45 22.70
N PHE A 581 10.54 -28.13 23.39
CA PHE A 581 10.43 -28.26 24.84
C PHE A 581 9.81 -29.61 25.20
N ASP A 582 10.47 -30.36 26.08
CA ASP A 582 10.01 -31.69 26.54
C ASP A 582 8.93 -31.55 27.63
N VAL A 583 7.79 -30.94 27.27
CA VAL A 583 6.65 -30.68 28.17
C VAL A 583 5.40 -31.36 27.64
N THR A 584 4.77 -32.18 28.49
CA THR A 584 3.50 -32.82 28.12
C THR A 584 2.35 -31.81 28.18
N PRO A 585 1.42 -31.81 27.20
CA PRO A 585 0.27 -30.91 27.23
C PRO A 585 -0.57 -31.10 28.49
N GLY A 586 -0.72 -30.05 29.28
CA GLY A 586 -1.46 -30.07 30.55
C GLY A 586 -0.59 -30.13 31.80
N ASP A 587 0.72 -30.36 31.69
CA ASP A 587 1.65 -30.29 32.82
C ASP A 587 2.02 -28.83 33.13
N THR A 588 1.27 -28.23 34.05
CA THR A 588 1.45 -26.83 34.44
C THR A 588 2.75 -26.57 35.20
N GLU A 589 3.29 -27.56 35.91
CA GLU A 589 4.53 -27.38 36.68
C GLU A 589 5.74 -27.35 35.76
N ALA A 590 5.85 -28.32 34.85
CA ALA A 590 6.93 -28.34 33.85
C ALA A 590 6.87 -27.12 32.92
N ALA A 591 5.66 -26.70 32.51
CA ALA A 591 5.49 -25.49 31.69
C ALA A 591 5.89 -24.20 32.43
N LYS A 592 5.81 -24.17 33.76
CA LYS A 592 6.28 -23.02 34.56
C LYS A 592 7.79 -22.88 34.50
N GLU A 593 8.49 -24.00 34.52
CA GLU A 593 9.96 -24.05 34.44
C GLU A 593 10.46 -23.55 33.08
N CYS A 594 9.67 -23.66 32.00
CA CYS A 594 10.02 -23.08 30.70
C CYS A 594 10.20 -21.56 30.74
N PHE A 595 9.48 -20.85 31.63
CA PHE A 595 9.61 -19.40 31.84
C PHE A 595 10.70 -19.02 32.84
N SER A 596 11.41 -19.99 33.44
CA SER A 596 12.51 -19.70 34.38
C SER A 596 13.70 -19.02 33.68
N VAL A 597 13.89 -19.32 32.40
CA VAL A 597 14.92 -18.75 31.55
C VAL A 597 14.28 -17.68 30.66
N ASN A 598 14.64 -16.41 30.88
CA ASN A 598 14.06 -15.28 30.16
C ASN A 598 14.30 -15.34 28.65
N ASP A 599 15.54 -15.65 28.24
CA ASP A 599 15.95 -15.73 26.84
C ASP A 599 16.61 -17.08 26.54
N PHE A 600 15.79 -18.12 26.41
CA PHE A 600 16.30 -19.47 26.14
C PHE A 600 17.05 -19.56 24.79
N VAL A 601 16.69 -18.73 23.81
CA VAL A 601 17.33 -18.71 22.49
C VAL A 601 18.74 -18.17 22.60
N GLY A 602 18.91 -17.03 23.29
CA GLY A 602 20.20 -16.42 23.54
C GLY A 602 21.12 -17.33 24.36
N ASP A 603 20.60 -17.90 25.44
CA ASP A 603 21.36 -18.80 26.33
C ASP A 603 21.77 -20.10 25.61
N ALA A 604 20.85 -20.74 24.88
CA ALA A 604 21.15 -21.95 24.11
C ALA A 604 22.20 -21.69 23.02
N CYS A 605 22.06 -20.60 22.25
CA CYS A 605 23.01 -20.25 21.20
C CYS A 605 24.39 -19.89 21.77
N SER A 606 24.43 -19.11 22.86
CA SER A 606 25.69 -18.76 23.54
C SER A 606 26.42 -20.00 24.06
N TYR A 607 25.68 -20.94 24.68
CA TYR A 607 26.22 -22.20 25.17
C TYR A 607 26.78 -23.07 24.04
N ILE A 608 26.01 -23.26 22.96
CA ILE A 608 26.41 -24.05 21.80
C ILE A 608 27.62 -23.39 21.09
N ALA A 609 27.59 -22.08 20.88
CA ALA A 609 28.66 -21.32 20.26
C ALA A 609 29.98 -21.45 21.03
N SER A 610 29.94 -21.41 22.37
CA SER A 610 31.12 -21.62 23.23
C SER A 610 31.77 -22.99 22.99
N ARG A 611 30.96 -24.05 22.95
CA ARG A 611 31.44 -25.42 22.72
C ARG A 611 32.03 -25.61 21.32
N ILE A 612 31.38 -25.02 20.32
CA ILE A 612 31.87 -25.06 18.93
C ILE A 612 33.20 -24.32 18.80
N ARG A 613 33.32 -23.11 19.37
CA ARG A 613 34.59 -22.35 19.38
C ARG A 613 35.72 -23.16 20.01
N ALA A 614 35.48 -23.80 21.15
CA ALA A 614 36.47 -24.63 21.82
C ALA A 614 36.91 -25.82 20.97
N ALA A 615 35.98 -26.51 20.31
CA ALA A 615 36.29 -27.65 19.46
C ALA A 615 37.07 -27.22 18.19
N VAL A 616 36.61 -26.18 17.49
CA VAL A 616 37.23 -25.73 16.23
C VAL A 616 38.64 -25.18 16.46
N ALA A 617 38.88 -24.47 17.57
CA ALA A 617 40.20 -23.95 17.91
C ALA A 617 41.27 -25.04 18.10
N SER A 618 40.87 -26.29 18.38
CA SER A 618 41.80 -27.41 18.54
C SER A 618 42.23 -28.06 17.21
N MET A 619 41.52 -27.79 16.11
CA MET A 619 41.71 -28.46 14.82
C MET A 619 42.29 -27.52 13.74
N PRO A 620 43.11 -28.05 12.81
CA PRO A 620 43.54 -27.30 11.64
C PRO A 620 42.38 -27.07 10.66
N PHE A 621 42.49 -26.05 9.81
CA PHE A 621 41.39 -25.65 8.91
C PHE A 621 40.97 -26.75 7.94
N GLU A 622 41.92 -27.47 7.33
CA GLU A 622 41.62 -28.50 6.34
C GLU A 622 40.85 -29.70 6.94
N GLU A 623 41.22 -30.12 8.15
CA GLU A 623 40.55 -31.21 8.86
C GLU A 623 39.12 -30.82 9.24
N PHE A 624 38.94 -29.59 9.72
CA PHE A 624 37.61 -29.05 10.01
C PHE A 624 36.76 -28.91 8.73
N HIS A 625 37.33 -28.39 7.64
CA HIS A 625 36.61 -28.21 6.37
C HIS A 625 36.12 -29.54 5.78
N LYS A 626 36.91 -30.64 5.91
CA LYS A 626 36.51 -31.97 5.42
C LYS A 626 35.50 -32.68 6.33
N ASN A 627 35.56 -32.44 7.65
CA ASN A 627 34.79 -33.18 8.66
C ASN A 627 33.87 -32.28 9.50
N SER A 628 33.45 -31.14 8.97
CA SER A 628 32.73 -30.08 9.72
C SER A 628 31.47 -30.60 10.41
N ALA A 629 30.60 -31.32 9.70
CA ALA A 629 29.38 -31.89 10.25
C ALA A 629 29.63 -32.84 11.44
N ARG A 630 30.61 -33.74 11.31
CA ARG A 630 30.97 -34.68 12.39
C ARG A 630 31.58 -33.95 13.59
N CYS A 631 32.43 -32.96 13.32
CA CYS A 631 33.06 -32.14 14.34
C CYS A 631 32.01 -31.38 15.16
N LEU A 632 31.09 -30.69 14.49
CA LEU A 632 30.06 -29.87 15.13
C LEU A 632 29.08 -30.73 15.94
N ARG A 633 28.62 -31.84 15.38
CA ARG A 633 27.75 -32.78 16.11
C ARG A 633 28.42 -33.30 17.38
N ARG A 634 29.71 -33.65 17.30
CA ARG A 634 30.50 -34.08 18.46
C ARG A 634 30.69 -32.95 19.49
N ALA A 635 30.91 -31.74 19.00
CA ALA A 635 31.12 -30.57 19.84
C ALA A 635 29.86 -30.18 20.62
N VAL A 636 28.66 -30.34 20.04
CA VAL A 636 27.41 -29.91 20.67
C VAL A 636 26.79 -30.95 21.59
N PHE A 637 26.77 -32.23 21.18
CA PHE A 637 26.03 -33.27 21.90
C PHE A 637 26.85 -34.04 22.95
N ASP A 638 28.14 -33.72 23.14
CA ASP A 638 29.08 -34.57 23.86
C ASP A 638 29.21 -35.98 23.26
N VAL A 639 30.25 -36.69 23.69
CA VAL A 639 30.49 -38.08 23.29
C VAL A 639 30.18 -38.97 24.47
N ASP A 640 29.41 -40.02 24.23
CA ASP A 640 29.22 -41.06 25.24
C ASP A 640 30.55 -41.78 25.50
N PRO A 641 31.06 -41.78 26.74
CA PRO A 641 32.39 -42.34 27.06
C PRO A 641 32.48 -43.85 26.84
N ALA A 642 31.34 -44.56 26.78
CA ALA A 642 31.27 -46.00 26.58
C ALA A 642 31.22 -46.43 25.09
N THR A 643 30.59 -45.63 24.23
CA THR A 643 30.33 -45.99 22.82
C THR A 643 31.18 -45.19 21.84
N GLY A 644 31.76 -44.06 22.27
CA GLY A 644 32.53 -43.16 21.42
C GLY A 644 31.69 -42.44 20.36
N GLN A 645 30.36 -42.55 20.43
CA GLN A 645 29.42 -41.88 19.52
C GLN A 645 28.87 -40.60 20.16
N PRO A 646 28.56 -39.56 19.36
CA PRO A 646 27.94 -38.34 19.90
C PRO A 646 26.52 -38.65 20.40
N ASN A 647 26.10 -38.05 21.51
CA ASN A 647 24.74 -38.24 22.00
C ASN A 647 23.72 -37.72 20.97
N GLY A 648 22.50 -38.25 21.02
CA GLY A 648 21.45 -37.86 20.09
C GLY A 648 20.78 -36.52 20.43
N LEU A 649 20.90 -36.05 21.68
CA LEU A 649 20.09 -34.94 22.22
C LEU A 649 20.91 -34.11 23.21
N LEU A 650 20.76 -32.79 23.17
CA LEU A 650 21.29 -31.87 24.18
C LEU A 650 20.10 -31.33 24.98
N ARG A 651 20.06 -31.62 26.29
CA ARG A 651 18.98 -31.22 27.19
C ARG A 651 19.43 -30.09 28.13
N PHE A 652 18.63 -29.04 28.22
CA PHE A 652 18.79 -27.97 29.21
C PHE A 652 17.84 -28.24 30.38
N PRO A 653 18.35 -28.66 31.56
CA PRO A 653 17.50 -29.09 32.67
C PRO A 653 16.73 -27.94 33.34
N ALA A 654 17.15 -26.69 33.15
CA ALA A 654 16.52 -25.53 33.79
C ALA A 654 15.14 -25.19 33.22
N ASN A 655 14.91 -25.46 31.93
CA ASN A 655 13.71 -25.04 31.21
C ASN A 655 13.12 -26.13 30.30
N HIS A 656 13.63 -27.36 30.34
CA HIS A 656 13.25 -28.50 29.50
C HIS A 656 13.46 -28.29 27.99
N LEU A 657 14.32 -27.35 27.59
CA LEU A 657 14.68 -27.19 26.18
C LEU A 657 15.54 -28.37 25.72
N VAL A 658 15.17 -28.98 24.58
CA VAL A 658 15.90 -30.06 23.95
C VAL A 658 16.30 -29.65 22.55
N VAL A 659 17.61 -29.73 22.27
CA VAL A 659 18.15 -29.60 20.91
C VAL A 659 18.39 -31.00 20.35
N THR A 660 17.93 -31.23 19.13
CA THR A 660 17.89 -32.56 18.49
C THR A 660 18.91 -32.71 17.37
N SER A 661 19.15 -31.64 16.63
CA SER A 661 20.07 -31.63 15.48
C SER A 661 20.87 -30.32 15.45
N VAL A 662 22.01 -30.36 14.76
CA VAL A 662 22.84 -29.19 14.47
C VAL A 662 23.27 -29.28 13.02
N ASP A 663 22.75 -28.39 12.20
CA ASP A 663 23.01 -28.33 10.77
C ASP A 663 23.83 -27.10 10.40
N THR A 664 24.80 -27.28 9.52
CA THR A 664 25.57 -26.17 8.91
C THR A 664 24.85 -25.68 7.67
N GLN A 665 24.32 -24.46 7.70
CA GLN A 665 23.70 -23.83 6.54
C GLN A 665 24.76 -23.22 5.63
N GLU A 666 25.69 -22.46 6.21
CA GLU A 666 26.72 -21.74 5.46
C GLU A 666 28.03 -21.67 6.25
N MET A 667 29.15 -21.76 5.55
CA MET A 667 30.50 -21.59 6.12
C MET A 667 31.24 -20.57 5.28
N GLU A 668 31.40 -19.36 5.82
CA GLU A 668 32.13 -18.27 5.17
C GLU A 668 33.54 -18.14 5.76
N VAL A 669 34.56 -18.08 4.90
CA VAL A 669 35.92 -17.72 5.32
C VAL A 669 36.01 -16.18 5.36
N LEU A 670 36.20 -15.63 6.55
CA LEU A 670 36.26 -14.18 6.76
C LEU A 670 37.55 -13.59 6.17
N ASP A 671 38.66 -14.31 6.31
CA ASP A 671 39.94 -13.86 5.79
C ASP A 671 39.99 -13.94 4.24
N GLU A 672 40.17 -12.77 3.62
CA GLU A 672 40.25 -12.60 2.17
C GLU A 672 41.39 -13.41 1.55
N ARG A 673 42.55 -13.45 2.21
CA ARG A 673 43.74 -14.13 1.71
C ARG A 673 43.51 -15.64 1.63
N THR A 674 42.91 -16.21 2.67
CA THR A 674 42.56 -17.63 2.73
C THR A 674 41.50 -17.99 1.69
N ARG A 675 40.50 -17.11 1.47
CA ARG A 675 39.47 -17.29 0.43
C ARG A 675 40.05 -17.30 -0.99
N GLN A 676 40.95 -16.37 -1.29
CA GLN A 676 41.67 -16.34 -2.58
C GLN A 676 42.57 -17.57 -2.75
N GLY A 677 43.18 -18.05 -1.66
CA GLY A 677 43.94 -19.30 -1.64
C GLY A 677 43.09 -20.51 -2.04
N LEU A 678 41.89 -20.63 -1.45
CA LEU A 678 40.93 -21.68 -1.81
C LEU A 678 40.47 -21.59 -3.26
N GLN A 679 40.16 -20.37 -3.75
CA GLN A 679 39.74 -20.19 -5.15
C GLN A 679 40.82 -20.62 -6.14
N LYS A 680 42.10 -20.30 -5.85
CA LYS A 680 43.24 -20.78 -6.64
C LYS A 680 43.37 -22.30 -6.60
N SER A 681 43.19 -22.91 -5.43
CA SER A 681 43.23 -24.37 -5.26
C SER A 681 42.13 -25.07 -6.08
N VAL A 682 40.89 -24.55 -6.06
CA VAL A 682 39.79 -25.09 -6.88
C VAL A 682 40.10 -24.94 -8.37
N LYS A 683 40.62 -23.78 -8.80
CA LYS A 683 41.01 -23.56 -10.19
C LYS A 683 42.06 -24.58 -10.64
N MET A 684 43.11 -24.79 -9.83
CA MET A 684 44.14 -25.79 -10.11
C MET A 684 43.57 -27.20 -10.14
N ALA A 685 42.64 -27.55 -9.24
CA ALA A 685 41.99 -28.86 -9.26
C ALA A 685 41.21 -29.10 -10.55
N ILE A 686 40.45 -28.10 -11.03
CA ILE A 686 39.76 -28.16 -12.33
C ILE A 686 40.79 -28.33 -13.45
N GLU A 687 41.83 -27.50 -13.49
CA GLU A 687 42.91 -27.58 -14.50
C GLU A 687 43.55 -28.99 -14.54
N ILE A 688 43.83 -29.58 -13.38
CA ILE A 688 44.36 -30.95 -13.26
C ILE A 688 43.37 -31.97 -13.83
N THR A 689 42.08 -31.89 -13.47
CA THR A 689 41.07 -32.81 -14.00
C THR A 689 40.87 -32.66 -15.51
N THR A 690 40.94 -31.44 -16.05
CA THR A 690 40.85 -31.20 -17.49
C THR A 690 42.07 -31.74 -18.23
N HIS A 691 43.27 -31.55 -17.69
CA HIS A 691 44.49 -32.12 -18.28
C HIS A 691 44.51 -33.65 -18.20
N ALA A 692 43.99 -34.24 -17.12
CA ALA A 692 43.85 -35.69 -17.02
C ALA A 692 42.88 -36.23 -18.08
N GLN A 693 41.71 -35.59 -18.25
CA GLN A 693 40.75 -35.96 -19.30
C GLN A 693 41.34 -35.77 -20.71
N GLU A 694 42.07 -34.68 -20.95
CA GLU A 694 42.75 -34.43 -22.22
C GLU A 694 43.79 -35.52 -22.52
N ALA A 695 44.62 -35.87 -21.54
CA ALA A 695 45.62 -36.92 -21.66
C ALA A 695 44.98 -38.29 -21.91
N GLU A 696 43.89 -38.62 -21.22
CA GLU A 696 43.15 -39.86 -21.45
C GLU A 696 42.54 -39.91 -22.86
N ALA A 697 41.94 -38.81 -23.32
CA ALA A 697 41.40 -38.71 -24.68
C ALA A 697 42.51 -38.87 -25.74
N GLN A 698 43.68 -38.26 -25.53
CA GLN A 698 44.85 -38.43 -26.39
C GLN A 698 45.34 -39.89 -26.41
N GLN A 699 45.41 -40.56 -25.25
CA GLN A 699 45.80 -41.97 -25.18
C GLN A 699 44.81 -42.88 -25.91
N VAL A 700 43.50 -42.64 -25.75
CA VAL A 700 42.47 -43.39 -26.48
C VAL A 700 42.56 -43.14 -27.98
N ALA A 701 42.81 -41.90 -28.41
CA ALA A 701 43.02 -41.57 -29.82
C ALA A 701 44.25 -42.29 -30.40
N MET A 702 45.39 -42.26 -29.70
CA MET A 702 46.61 -42.97 -30.10
C MET A 702 46.40 -44.49 -30.15
N ALA A 703 45.69 -45.07 -29.18
CA ALA A 703 45.37 -46.49 -29.18
C ALA A 703 44.50 -46.91 -30.38
N ARG A 704 43.47 -46.10 -30.70
CA ARG A 704 42.63 -46.31 -31.90
C ARG A 704 43.43 -46.18 -33.20
N GLU A 705 44.32 -45.20 -33.27
CA GLU A 705 45.20 -45.02 -34.42
C GLU A 705 46.13 -46.24 -34.61
N GLN A 706 46.72 -46.73 -33.51
CA GLN A 706 47.59 -47.90 -33.54
C GLN A 706 46.82 -49.18 -33.92
N GLU A 707 45.60 -49.35 -33.42
CA GLU A 707 44.73 -50.46 -33.80
C GLU A 707 44.35 -50.41 -35.29
N ALA A 708 43.99 -49.22 -35.79
CA ALA A 708 43.68 -49.02 -37.21
C ALA A 708 44.89 -49.31 -38.10
N ARG A 709 46.08 -48.82 -37.74
CA ARG A 709 47.34 -49.15 -38.44
C ARG A 709 47.64 -50.64 -38.41
N GLY A 710 47.49 -51.28 -37.26
CA GLY A 710 47.68 -52.73 -37.12
C GLY A 710 46.70 -53.56 -37.94
N ARG A 711 45.43 -53.14 -38.04
CA ARG A 711 44.43 -53.76 -38.91
C ARG A 711 44.77 -53.60 -40.39
N LEU A 712 45.20 -52.41 -40.81
CA LEU A 712 45.59 -52.13 -42.19
C LEU A 712 46.81 -52.96 -42.61
N GLU A 713 47.83 -53.05 -41.77
CA GLU A 713 49.02 -53.89 -42.04
C GLU A 713 48.64 -55.38 -42.11
N ARG A 714 47.78 -55.88 -41.21
CA ARG A 714 47.28 -57.26 -41.31
C ARG A 714 46.49 -57.52 -42.60
N GLN A 715 45.68 -56.55 -43.03
CA GLN A 715 44.94 -56.66 -44.28
C GLN A 715 45.91 -56.70 -45.47
N ARG A 716 46.91 -55.82 -45.48
CA ARG A 716 47.98 -55.82 -46.49
C ARG A 716 48.71 -57.15 -46.57
N MET A 717 49.05 -57.74 -45.43
CA MET A 717 49.68 -59.07 -45.38
C MET A 717 48.75 -60.17 -45.89
N ARG A 718 47.44 -60.12 -45.56
CA ARG A 718 46.46 -61.08 -46.10
C ARG A 718 46.32 -60.96 -47.61
N ASP A 719 46.29 -59.74 -48.13
CA ASP A 719 46.22 -59.49 -49.57
C ASP A 719 47.49 -60.01 -50.27
N GLN A 720 48.67 -59.84 -49.65
CA GLN A 720 49.93 -60.41 -50.14
C GLN A 720 49.91 -61.94 -50.11
N VAL A 721 49.45 -62.56 -49.03
CA VAL A 721 49.33 -64.03 -48.92
C VAL A 721 48.37 -64.56 -49.97
N ALA A 722 47.20 -63.95 -50.16
CA ALA A 722 46.25 -64.35 -51.19
C ALA A 722 46.84 -64.22 -52.60
N ASN A 723 47.63 -63.18 -52.85
CA ASN A 723 48.36 -63.03 -54.11
C ASN A 723 49.42 -64.14 -54.29
N GLU A 724 50.19 -64.46 -53.25
CA GLU A 724 51.17 -65.56 -53.28
C GLU A 724 50.51 -66.94 -53.42
N GLU A 725 49.31 -67.17 -52.86
CA GLU A 725 48.52 -68.39 -53.10
C GLU A 725 48.15 -68.53 -54.57
N GLN A 726 47.64 -67.46 -55.20
CA GLN A 726 47.36 -67.46 -56.64
C GLN A 726 48.63 -67.64 -57.48
N ARG A 727 49.73 -67.01 -57.05
CA ARG A 727 51.03 -67.16 -57.69
C ARG A 727 51.54 -68.60 -57.63
N ARG A 728 51.34 -69.30 -56.51
CA ARG A 728 51.67 -70.73 -56.41
C ARG A 728 50.85 -71.56 -57.39
N VAL A 729 49.54 -71.31 -57.51
CA VAL A 729 48.70 -72.03 -58.50
C VAL A 729 49.21 -71.80 -59.93
N LEU A 730 49.60 -70.57 -60.26
CA LEU A 730 50.21 -70.25 -61.55
C LEU A 730 51.54 -71.00 -61.74
N LEU A 731 52.42 -71.00 -60.74
CA LEU A 731 53.71 -71.71 -60.80
C LEU A 731 53.55 -73.22 -60.88
N ASP A 732 52.58 -73.81 -60.18
CA ASP A 732 52.24 -75.23 -60.28
C ASP A 732 51.73 -75.57 -61.69
N ALA A 733 50.89 -74.71 -62.27
CA ALA A 733 50.42 -74.86 -63.65
C ALA A 733 51.56 -74.71 -64.67
N GLU A 734 52.47 -73.76 -64.48
CA GLU A 734 53.67 -73.59 -65.30
C GLU A 734 54.60 -74.81 -65.20
N SER A 735 54.86 -75.31 -63.99
CA SER A 735 55.67 -76.50 -63.74
C SER A 735 55.07 -77.73 -64.40
N ASN A 736 53.76 -77.94 -64.25
CA ASN A 736 53.04 -79.02 -64.93
C ASN A 736 53.11 -78.87 -66.45
N GLY A 737 52.95 -77.65 -66.96
CA GLY A 737 53.13 -77.35 -68.39
C GLY A 737 54.53 -77.69 -68.87
N LEU A 738 55.57 -77.30 -68.13
CA LEU A 738 56.97 -77.62 -68.43
C LEU A 738 57.24 -79.13 -68.36
N ALA A 739 56.68 -79.84 -67.37
CA ALA A 739 56.80 -81.28 -67.25
C ALA A 739 56.17 -82.02 -68.44
N ILE A 740 54.97 -81.59 -68.87
CA ILE A 740 54.30 -82.14 -70.06
C ILE A 740 55.12 -81.87 -71.31
N VAL A 741 55.65 -80.66 -71.50
CA VAL A 741 56.49 -80.30 -72.65
C VAL A 741 57.78 -81.14 -72.67
N SER A 742 58.46 -81.27 -71.52
CA SER A 742 59.68 -82.07 -71.38
C SER A 742 59.42 -83.56 -71.63
N SER A 743 58.39 -84.13 -71.00
CA SER A 743 57.97 -85.52 -71.20
C SER A 743 57.55 -85.78 -72.66
N GLY A 744 56.76 -84.89 -73.26
CA GLY A 744 56.35 -84.96 -74.65
C GLY A 744 57.54 -84.93 -75.61
N LYS A 745 58.52 -84.04 -75.36
CA LYS A 745 59.77 -83.98 -76.15
C LYS A 745 60.56 -85.29 -76.02
N SER A 746 60.81 -85.77 -74.80
CA SER A 746 61.57 -87.01 -74.59
C SER A 746 60.86 -88.24 -75.15
N LYS A 747 59.54 -88.34 -74.99
CA LYS A 747 58.74 -89.45 -75.54
C LYS A 747 58.75 -89.43 -77.06
N ALA A 748 58.55 -88.28 -77.70
CA ALA A 748 58.62 -88.16 -79.15
C ALA A 748 60.01 -88.52 -79.70
N VAL A 749 61.09 -88.10 -79.03
CA VAL A 749 62.47 -88.46 -79.40
C VAL A 749 62.71 -89.97 -79.21
N ALA A 750 62.25 -90.56 -78.10
CA ALA A 750 62.41 -91.99 -77.84
C ALA A 750 61.62 -92.87 -78.83
N GLU A 751 60.39 -92.49 -79.17
CA GLU A 751 59.58 -93.18 -80.20
C GLU A 751 60.22 -93.05 -81.58
N ALA A 752 60.75 -91.88 -81.94
CA ALA A 752 61.49 -91.67 -83.18
C ALA A 752 62.77 -92.53 -83.25
N LEU A 753 63.54 -92.61 -82.16
CA LEU A 753 64.73 -93.46 -82.11
C LEU A 753 64.39 -94.96 -82.14
N SER A 754 63.35 -95.39 -81.42
CA SER A 754 62.88 -96.78 -81.43
C SER A 754 62.40 -97.20 -82.82
N THR A 755 61.64 -96.35 -83.50
CA THR A 755 61.18 -96.61 -84.87
C THR A 755 62.36 -96.64 -85.85
N ALA A 756 63.32 -95.73 -85.73
CA ALA A 756 64.55 -95.75 -86.52
C ALA A 756 65.36 -97.05 -86.30
N ALA A 757 65.60 -97.43 -85.04
CA ALA A 757 66.33 -98.66 -84.71
C ALA A 757 65.61 -99.93 -85.19
N ARG A 758 64.27 -99.95 -85.18
CA ARG A 758 63.48 -101.04 -85.77
C ARG A 758 63.72 -101.16 -87.27
N ILE A 759 63.67 -100.04 -88.00
CA ILE A 759 63.93 -100.02 -89.45
C ILE A 759 65.37 -100.45 -89.75
N GLU A 760 66.35 -99.96 -89.00
CA GLU A 760 67.75 -100.38 -89.16
C GLU A 760 67.93 -101.88 -88.88
N SER A 761 67.25 -102.42 -87.87
CA SER A 761 67.31 -103.84 -87.55
C SER A 761 66.70 -104.68 -88.67
N GLU A 762 65.52 -104.32 -89.18
CA GLU A 762 64.89 -104.99 -90.33
C GLU A 762 65.80 -104.94 -91.57
N ALA A 763 66.35 -103.77 -91.91
CA ALA A 763 67.29 -103.62 -93.01
C ALA A 763 68.59 -104.42 -92.81
N SER A 764 69.08 -104.56 -91.57
CA SER A 764 70.27 -105.35 -91.26
C SER A 764 70.04 -106.84 -91.47
N VAL A 765 68.84 -107.35 -91.14
CA VAL A 765 68.44 -108.73 -91.40
C VAL A 765 68.38 -108.97 -92.90
N GLU A 766 67.72 -108.08 -93.65
CA GLU A 766 67.69 -108.17 -95.12
C GLU A 766 69.11 -108.14 -95.71
N ALA A 767 69.96 -107.20 -95.29
CA ALA A 767 71.36 -107.13 -95.74
C ALA A 767 72.15 -108.40 -95.39
N ALA A 768 71.93 -108.99 -94.22
CA ALA A 768 72.57 -110.25 -93.82
C ALA A 768 72.10 -111.42 -94.70
N THR A 769 70.81 -111.51 -95.06
CA THR A 769 70.32 -112.54 -95.99
C THR A 769 70.98 -112.43 -97.37
N VAL A 770 71.14 -111.20 -97.89
CA VAL A 770 71.83 -110.96 -99.17
C VAL A 770 73.32 -111.30 -99.08
N ARG A 771 74.00 -110.95 -97.97
CA ARG A 771 75.41 -111.32 -97.74
C ARG A 771 75.59 -112.83 -97.66
N ALA A 772 74.72 -113.55 -96.96
CA ALA A 772 74.78 -115.01 -96.87
C ALA A 772 74.61 -115.66 -98.26
N ALA A 773 73.69 -115.15 -99.09
CA ALA A 773 73.55 -115.61 -100.47
C ALA A 773 74.81 -115.35 -101.31
N LYS A 774 75.44 -114.18 -101.16
CA LYS A 774 76.72 -113.84 -101.81
C LYS A 774 77.85 -114.79 -101.36
N GLU A 775 77.99 -115.04 -100.06
CA GLU A 775 79.04 -115.91 -99.53
C GLU A 775 78.86 -117.36 -99.99
N MET A 776 77.63 -117.87 -100.00
CA MET A 776 77.33 -119.21 -100.53
C MET A 776 77.77 -119.35 -102.00
N MET A 777 77.52 -118.33 -102.83
CA MET A 777 77.98 -118.31 -104.22
C MET A 777 79.53 -118.23 -104.32
N LEU A 778 80.19 -117.43 -103.47
CA LEU A 778 81.65 -117.36 -103.41
C LEU A 778 82.28 -118.70 -103.03
N TYR A 779 81.73 -119.37 -102.01
CA TYR A 779 82.22 -120.68 -101.56
C TYR A 779 82.03 -121.75 -102.63
N SER A 780 80.89 -121.76 -103.35
CA SER A 780 80.68 -122.73 -104.43
C SER A 780 81.73 -122.57 -105.54
N VAL A 781 82.00 -121.32 -105.97
CA VAL A 781 83.01 -121.02 -107.00
C VAL A 781 84.44 -121.34 -106.50
N MET A 782 84.76 -121.03 -105.24
CA MET A 782 86.06 -121.38 -104.65
C MET A 782 86.30 -122.89 -104.60
N ASN A 783 85.28 -123.68 -104.26
CA ASN A 783 85.40 -125.13 -104.25
C ASN A 783 85.66 -125.69 -105.66
N GLU A 784 84.99 -125.18 -106.69
CA GLU A 784 85.28 -125.54 -108.08
C GLU A 784 86.73 -125.21 -108.47
N MET A 785 87.24 -124.04 -108.07
CA MET A 785 88.63 -123.62 -108.31
C MET A 785 89.64 -124.52 -107.59
N GLN A 786 89.39 -124.87 -106.32
CA GLN A 786 90.26 -125.78 -105.57
C GLN A 786 90.29 -127.17 -106.21
N HIS A 787 89.16 -127.66 -106.72
CA HIS A 787 89.10 -128.97 -107.35
C HIS A 787 89.95 -129.03 -108.62
N LYS A 788 89.89 -127.98 -109.46
CA LYS A 788 90.77 -127.82 -110.64
C LYS A 788 92.25 -127.72 -110.26
N LYS A 789 92.58 -126.96 -109.20
CA LYS A 789 93.98 -126.85 -108.72
C LYS A 789 94.55 -128.21 -108.31
N LYS A 790 93.78 -129.03 -107.59
CA LYS A 790 94.22 -130.38 -107.19
C LYS A 790 94.46 -131.29 -108.39
N GLN A 791 93.60 -131.25 -109.42
CA GLN A 791 93.79 -132.02 -110.64
C GLN A 791 95.13 -131.69 -111.33
N LEU A 792 95.45 -130.40 -111.47
CA LEU A 792 96.71 -129.96 -112.06
C LEU A 792 97.95 -130.35 -111.24
N LEU A 793 97.85 -130.36 -109.91
CA LEU A 793 98.97 -130.77 -109.04
C LEU A 793 99.27 -132.27 -109.17
N ILE A 794 98.24 -133.12 -109.24
CA ILE A 794 98.41 -134.55 -109.45
C ILE A 794 99.11 -134.81 -110.80
N GLU A 795 98.69 -134.13 -111.87
CA GLU A 795 99.35 -134.22 -113.18
C GLU A 795 100.83 -133.78 -113.15
N GLN A 796 101.17 -132.81 -112.29
CA GLN A 796 102.56 -132.37 -112.12
C GLN A 796 103.40 -133.41 -111.37
N GLU A 797 102.86 -133.99 -110.29
CA GLU A 797 103.55 -135.00 -109.49
C GLU A 797 103.83 -136.28 -110.28
N GLU A 798 102.87 -136.74 -111.09
CA GLU A 798 103.06 -137.90 -111.98
C GLU A 798 104.24 -137.71 -112.96
N LYS A 799 104.38 -136.50 -113.53
CA LYS A 799 105.48 -136.16 -114.44
C LYS A 799 106.83 -136.12 -113.74
N VAL A 800 106.89 -135.58 -112.52
CA VAL A 800 108.13 -135.51 -111.73
C VAL A 800 108.59 -136.91 -111.33
N ALA A 801 107.68 -137.77 -110.87
CA ALA A 801 108.01 -139.13 -110.47
C ALA A 801 108.56 -139.99 -111.63
N ALA A 802 108.00 -139.83 -112.84
CA ALA A 802 108.51 -140.50 -114.03
C ALA A 802 109.97 -140.09 -114.34
N MET A 803 110.26 -138.78 -114.30
CA MET A 803 111.61 -138.24 -114.56
C MET A 803 112.66 -138.70 -113.54
N THR A 804 112.30 -138.84 -112.26
CA THR A 804 113.24 -139.27 -111.21
C THR A 804 113.67 -140.73 -111.37
N VAL A 805 112.73 -141.60 -111.76
CA VAL A 805 113.03 -143.04 -111.99
C VAL A 805 114.01 -143.21 -113.16
N ASP A 806 113.87 -142.40 -114.22
CA ASP A 806 114.77 -142.45 -115.36
C ASP A 806 116.19 -141.97 -115.01
N TYR A 807 116.31 -140.94 -114.16
CA TYR A 807 117.60 -140.42 -113.70
C TYR A 807 118.39 -141.42 -112.85
N GLU A 808 117.74 -142.10 -111.90
CA GLU A 808 118.40 -143.05 -111.01
C GLU A 808 118.94 -144.28 -111.75
N LYS A 809 118.20 -144.79 -112.76
CA LYS A 809 118.65 -145.91 -113.59
C LYS A 809 119.95 -145.60 -114.33
N ALA A 810 120.07 -144.40 -114.89
CA ALA A 810 121.26 -143.98 -115.63
C ALA A 810 122.50 -143.84 -114.73
N LEU A 811 122.32 -143.45 -113.47
CA LEU A 811 123.40 -143.25 -112.50
C LEU A 811 124.05 -144.58 -112.06
N GLU A 812 123.25 -145.61 -111.85
CA GLU A 812 123.74 -146.93 -111.42
C GLU A 812 124.49 -147.66 -112.54
N GLU A 813 124.08 -147.49 -113.81
CA GLU A 813 124.84 -148.02 -114.96
C GLU A 813 126.27 -147.44 -115.00
N VAL A 814 126.43 -146.13 -114.76
CA VAL A 814 127.75 -145.46 -114.77
C VAL A 814 128.66 -145.98 -113.66
N ARG A 815 128.16 -146.22 -112.44
CA ARG A 815 128.99 -146.75 -111.35
C ARG A 815 129.45 -148.18 -111.61
N HIS A 816 128.53 -149.01 -112.08
CA HIS A 816 128.80 -150.43 -112.32
C HIS A 816 129.91 -150.66 -113.33
N THR A 817 129.99 -149.77 -114.32
CA THR A 817 130.97 -149.95 -115.38
C THR A 817 132.36 -150.13 -114.79
N LEU A 818 132.83 -149.28 -113.88
CA LEU A 818 134.24 -149.02 -114.06
C LEU A 818 135.13 -148.91 -112.83
N VAL A 819 134.57 -149.30 -111.70
CA VAL A 819 135.27 -150.23 -110.82
C VAL A 819 135.92 -151.39 -111.61
N GLY A 820 135.28 -151.83 -112.71
CA GLY A 820 135.87 -152.77 -113.67
C GLY A 820 137.17 -152.32 -114.34
N GLN A 821 137.36 -151.02 -114.64
CA GLN A 821 138.64 -150.51 -115.18
C GLN A 821 139.71 -150.41 -114.10
N VAL A 822 139.34 -150.02 -112.88
CA VAL A 822 140.31 -149.82 -111.79
C VAL A 822 141.01 -151.14 -111.42
N ILE A 823 140.27 -152.24 -111.39
CA ILE A 823 140.81 -153.57 -111.05
C ILE A 823 141.71 -154.11 -112.17
N ALA A 824 141.38 -153.84 -113.43
CA ALA A 824 142.18 -154.29 -114.58
C ALA A 824 143.55 -153.57 -114.69
N ALA A 825 143.64 -152.32 -114.20
CA ALA A 825 144.85 -151.50 -114.32
C ALA A 825 145.98 -151.86 -113.32
N LEU A 826 145.67 -152.51 -112.19
CA LEU A 826 146.65 -152.73 -111.12
C LEU A 826 147.58 -153.93 -111.36
N GLY A 827 147.18 -154.93 -112.15
CA GLY A 827 148.00 -156.11 -112.48
C GLY A 827 148.30 -157.05 -111.29
N PRO A 828 148.33 -158.38 -111.49
CA PRO A 828 148.42 -159.33 -110.39
C PRO A 828 149.79 -159.33 -109.67
N GLU A 829 150.89 -159.01 -110.36
CA GLU A 829 152.23 -158.98 -109.75
C GLU A 829 152.43 -157.78 -108.83
N THR A 830 151.87 -156.62 -109.16
CA THR A 830 151.91 -155.40 -108.34
C THR A 830 151.10 -155.56 -107.05
N ILE A 831 150.00 -156.32 -107.10
CA ILE A 831 149.19 -156.66 -105.93
C ILE A 831 149.95 -157.61 -104.99
N ALA A 832 150.82 -158.49 -105.51
CA ALA A 832 151.60 -159.43 -104.71
C ALA A 832 152.79 -158.77 -103.97
N GLU A 833 153.47 -157.81 -104.60
CA GLU A 833 154.51 -157.00 -103.94
C GLU A 833 153.90 -156.05 -102.89
N MET A 834 152.71 -155.51 -103.14
CA MET A 834 151.95 -154.73 -102.15
C MET A 834 151.54 -155.56 -100.91
N ALA A 835 151.47 -156.88 -101.02
CA ALA A 835 151.18 -157.77 -99.89
C ALA A 835 152.38 -158.05 -98.98
N ARG A 836 153.64 -157.78 -99.39
CA ARG A 836 154.85 -158.10 -98.61
C ARG A 836 155.49 -156.93 -97.85
N ALA A 837 155.01 -155.71 -98.04
CA ALA A 837 155.51 -154.53 -97.33
C ALA A 837 154.90 -154.41 -95.91
N GLY A 838 155.70 -153.93 -94.95
CA GLY A 838 155.36 -153.89 -93.52
C GLY A 838 154.16 -153.00 -93.12
N PRO A 839 153.64 -153.16 -91.88
CA PRO A 839 152.26 -152.81 -91.50
C PRO A 839 151.92 -151.31 -91.47
N GLU A 840 152.88 -150.41 -91.24
CA GLU A 840 152.63 -148.95 -91.34
C GLU A 840 152.52 -148.45 -92.79
N LEU A 841 153.15 -149.14 -93.74
CA LEU A 841 153.06 -148.83 -95.17
C LEU A 841 151.76 -149.36 -95.80
N GLN A 842 151.22 -150.47 -95.31
CA GLN A 842 149.95 -151.05 -95.77
C GLN A 842 148.76 -150.09 -95.59
N ALA A 843 148.61 -149.48 -94.42
CA ALA A 843 147.47 -148.59 -94.14
C ALA A 843 147.53 -147.29 -94.96
N LYS A 844 148.73 -146.74 -95.20
CA LYS A 844 148.92 -145.53 -96.00
C LYS A 844 148.73 -145.78 -97.51
N LEU A 845 149.16 -146.94 -98.01
CA LEU A 845 148.93 -147.32 -99.40
C LEU A 845 147.45 -147.65 -99.68
N LEU A 846 146.76 -148.35 -98.77
CA LEU A 846 145.33 -148.65 -98.90
C LEU A 846 144.44 -147.42 -98.76
N ALA A 847 144.83 -146.42 -97.96
CA ALA A 847 144.15 -145.13 -97.91
C ALA A 847 144.37 -144.28 -99.18
N SER A 848 145.55 -144.38 -99.81
CA SER A 848 145.85 -143.64 -101.05
C SER A 848 145.10 -144.14 -102.29
N LEU A 849 144.40 -145.27 -102.18
CA LEU A 849 143.58 -145.88 -103.23
C LEU A 849 142.12 -145.41 -103.21
N GLY A 850 141.72 -144.53 -102.29
CA GLY A 850 140.37 -143.93 -102.28
C GLY A 850 139.23 -144.93 -102.04
N LEU A 851 139.53 -146.09 -101.44
CA LEU A 851 138.53 -147.11 -101.13
C LEU A 851 137.83 -146.77 -99.80
N GLU A 852 136.55 -146.43 -99.89
CA GLU A 852 135.66 -146.25 -98.75
C GLU A 852 134.79 -147.52 -98.58
N GLY A 853 134.78 -148.13 -97.38
CA GLY A 853 133.85 -149.21 -97.02
C GLY A 853 134.30 -150.69 -97.08
N TYR A 854 135.55 -151.06 -96.73
CA TYR A 854 136.01 -152.49 -96.76
C TYR A 854 136.92 -152.90 -95.58
N LEU A 855 137.15 -154.22 -95.38
CA LEU A 855 137.86 -154.87 -94.24
C LEU A 855 138.75 -156.05 -94.68
N VAL A 856 140.02 -156.13 -94.25
CA VAL A 856 141.02 -157.16 -94.67
C VAL A 856 141.84 -157.69 -93.46
N THR A 857 142.29 -158.96 -93.48
CA THR A 857 142.96 -159.66 -92.34
C THR A 857 144.08 -160.64 -92.73
N ASP A 858 145.16 -160.68 -91.94
CA ASP A 858 146.12 -161.78 -91.85
C ASP A 858 146.47 -162.03 -90.36
N GLY A 859 146.10 -163.18 -89.81
CA GLY A 859 146.59 -163.75 -88.55
C GLY A 859 146.39 -163.06 -87.19
N SER A 860 146.69 -161.76 -87.02
CA SER A 860 146.77 -161.16 -85.68
C SER A 860 146.21 -159.75 -85.51
N SER A 861 145.86 -159.01 -86.57
CA SER A 861 145.35 -157.61 -86.43
C SER A 861 144.49 -157.11 -87.63
N PRO A 862 143.16 -156.85 -87.47
CA PRO A 862 142.25 -156.31 -88.53
C PRO A 862 142.11 -154.76 -88.60
N ILE A 863 141.65 -154.19 -89.75
CA ILE A 863 141.41 -152.73 -90.01
C ILE A 863 140.06 -152.47 -90.75
N ASN A 864 139.24 -151.46 -90.36
CA ASN A 864 137.82 -151.19 -90.80
C ASN A 864 137.50 -149.71 -91.18
N LEU A 865 136.62 -149.44 -92.18
CA LEU A 865 136.48 -148.13 -92.90
C LEU A 865 135.05 -147.62 -93.33
N PHE A 866 133.95 -147.78 -92.58
CA PHE A 866 132.61 -147.20 -92.95
C PHE A 866 132.14 -146.01 -92.07
N LYS A 867 131.60 -144.92 -92.68
CA LYS A 867 130.82 -143.83 -92.03
C LYS A 867 129.83 -143.11 -92.98
N THR A 868 128.52 -143.15 -92.74
CA THR A 868 127.56 -142.12 -93.22
C THR A 868 126.36 -141.95 -92.26
N THR A 869 126.10 -140.69 -91.90
CA THR A 869 124.95 -140.16 -91.13
C THR A 869 124.50 -138.83 -91.76
N SER A 870 123.22 -138.48 -91.57
CA SER A 870 122.56 -137.15 -91.69
C SER A 870 121.69 -136.82 -92.93
N GLY A 871 120.39 -136.57 -92.66
CA GLY A 871 119.32 -136.07 -93.57
C GLY A 871 118.04 -136.93 -93.44
N LEU A 872 116.82 -136.44 -93.19
CA LEU A 872 116.25 -135.10 -93.13
C LEU A 872 114.91 -135.17 -92.37
N VAL A 873 114.67 -134.24 -91.44
CA VAL A 873 113.42 -134.00 -90.71
C VAL A 873 112.42 -133.27 -91.61
N GLY A 874 111.14 -133.64 -91.58
CA GLY A 874 110.05 -132.93 -92.24
C GLY A 874 109.11 -132.25 -91.24
N HIS A 875 109.24 -130.94 -91.10
CA HIS A 875 108.15 -130.06 -90.67
C HIS A 875 107.30 -129.73 -91.90
N THR A 876 105.98 -129.98 -91.81
CA THR A 876 104.85 -129.13 -92.24
C THR A 876 103.59 -129.99 -92.13
N SER A 877 102.45 -129.50 -91.64
CA SER A 877 102.00 -128.10 -91.47
C SER A 877 101.15 -127.95 -90.22
#